data_AF-A0A0G0KLD4-F1
#
_entry.id   AF-A0A0G0KLD4-F1
#
_cell.length_a   1.000
_cell.length_b   1.000
_cell.length_c   1.000
_cell.angle_alpha   90.00
_cell.angle_beta   90.00
_cell.angle_gamma   90.00
#
_symmetry.space_group_name_H-M   'P 1'
#
loop_
_entity.id
_entity.type
_entity.pdbx_description
1 polymer ?
#
loop_
_entity_poly.entity_id
_entity_poly.type
_entity_poly.pdbx_seq_one_letter_code
_entity_poly.pdbx_strand_id
1 'polypeptide(L)'
;MKSAFFGFKNHSFFKNSILVIDRMGLIGEPLSLKLSKEFFVVFVSRKNVGLDMEKPNLIHVPFSKKFPEIPDSKYSHIIFIDEERQDLEFLPRIISKARSVNSDFIFAQGLSEEGEYTIDEILRLCHSAKVVIFGDIFDKELILKKENFKSVINKFIYQAQKLGRIQVLGEGLREAYPIHLTDVVNGLIDIVFKIHKSHSLFYIFPKHPPTELSLAHMIQKANPEITIDFVRHDPRLGKVFYPSNGLNLLGEKYLLAQKIRSIDIKKKVRVRDENLHEDAKRLKKFPFLIIWVLIFLLLSPFVFTLFFSSFGLSTLYYAKRELDKGNFIHAKSSFHLSQAFFYLGQQTSSILSLQAKIMGRENNLKRLLQDLDLGYKVSQGLYQAFNSEIYFSKILTGKSENPRNDFTIGENYLKSSIVTLNKMKAEGKIPAAILQNLEIINPLVKLLFNTSDVMPNILGMKGPKTYLILFQNNMELRPGGGIIDFYGLLKFNLGKITEFTMHDAYDADKQLRGHVEPPFAIRRYLLQQHWYMRDSNFNVDFVKSALSSSNFLFVETGQKADGVIAVDMSFVKSILRAIGPVYVADYKDTIDENNFYMRTQFHTAKNFFPGSVQQKDFLRALNEAIITKITKEKVPYLLVAQAVSDALLQKHLLFAFKDNFQNIFTVNGWSSSLWEERENSEEIVNDFVGINEANLGINKANYYISRQVSQKVTIGNNGNIAEELTINYRNESKAWPGGEYKNYLRIILPKNISLLRIAINGNNQNVVDAVTDPLLYEAKNFKIPQGLEVEKTQEDDKDIFGFLVKIPAGKIISITLEYALPGNVFGLNTFSYDLRFFKQPGVDSVPYSLAFTYPDYFNYVKNSNKTSEAKGKILYSEKIIGDKNLILNFTKNK
;
A
#
# COMPACT_ATOMS: atom_id res chain seq x y z
N MET A 1 -13.45 29.88 -46.36
CA MET A 1 -14.35 30.81 -47.08
C MET A 1 -15.06 31.73 -46.08
N LYS A 2 -14.87 33.05 -46.23
CA LYS A 2 -15.74 34.22 -45.93
C LYS A 2 -16.46 34.28 -44.56
N SER A 3 -16.04 35.13 -43.61
CA SER A 3 -16.22 36.61 -43.51
C SER A 3 -17.62 37.07 -43.07
N ALA A 4 -17.73 37.76 -41.92
CA ALA A 4 -18.27 39.12 -41.83
C ALA A 4 -18.28 39.65 -40.39
N PHE A 5 -17.59 40.77 -40.23
CA PHE A 5 -17.62 41.72 -39.11
C PHE A 5 -18.90 42.57 -39.17
N PHE A 6 -19.50 42.86 -38.02
CA PHE A 6 -20.13 44.13 -37.61
C PHE A 6 -20.27 44.04 -36.08
N GLY A 7 -19.79 44.93 -35.22
CA GLY A 7 -19.48 46.34 -35.38
C GLY A 7 -20.37 47.17 -34.46
N PHE A 8 -20.15 47.14 -33.14
CA PHE A 8 -20.66 48.16 -32.22
C PHE A 8 -19.54 48.68 -31.30
N LYS A 9 -19.04 49.85 -31.71
CA LYS A 9 -18.54 51.00 -30.97
C LYS A 9 -17.95 50.80 -29.57
N ASN A 10 -16.67 51.18 -29.49
CA ASN A 10 -16.01 51.81 -28.35
C ASN A 10 -16.97 52.62 -27.47
N HIS A 11 -17.31 52.07 -26.31
CA HIS A 11 -17.44 52.87 -25.11
C HIS A 11 -16.51 52.33 -24.02
N SER A 12 -15.61 53.21 -23.63
CA SER A 12 -14.77 53.16 -22.43
C SER A 12 -15.66 53.03 -21.18
N PHE A 13 -16.11 51.80 -20.84
CA PHE A 13 -16.83 51.51 -19.59
C PHE A 13 -16.25 50.31 -18.79
N PHE A 14 -15.23 49.62 -19.29
CA PHE A 14 -14.70 48.39 -18.67
C PHE A 14 -13.92 48.57 -17.35
N LYS A 15 -13.98 49.74 -16.69
CA LYS A 15 -13.25 49.94 -15.44
C LYS A 15 -13.94 49.33 -14.20
N ASN A 16 -15.25 49.03 -14.24
CA ASN A 16 -16.01 48.62 -13.05
C ASN A 16 -17.01 47.45 -13.30
N SER A 17 -16.60 46.35 -13.95
CA SER A 17 -17.49 45.18 -14.06
C SER A 17 -17.43 44.29 -12.81
N ILE A 18 -18.57 43.78 -12.34
CA ILE A 18 -18.66 42.91 -11.15
C ILE A 18 -19.08 41.50 -11.58
N LEU A 19 -18.35 40.49 -11.12
CA LEU A 19 -18.70 39.09 -11.32
C LEU A 19 -19.38 38.54 -10.06
N VAL A 20 -20.60 38.04 -10.21
CA VAL A 20 -21.35 37.37 -9.14
C VAL A 20 -21.53 35.90 -9.53
N ILE A 21 -21.01 35.00 -8.72
CA ILE A 21 -21.11 33.55 -8.90
C ILE A 21 -21.94 33.00 -7.75
N ASP A 22 -23.14 32.51 -8.07
CA ASP A 22 -24.05 31.83 -7.14
C ASP A 22 -24.75 30.73 -7.92
N ARG A 23 -24.38 29.48 -7.63
CA ARG A 23 -24.88 28.31 -8.36
C ARG A 23 -26.39 28.16 -8.25
N MET A 24 -26.99 28.45 -7.10
CA MET A 24 -28.44 28.33 -6.88
C MET A 24 -29.22 29.57 -7.32
N GLY A 25 -28.56 30.72 -7.32
CA GLY A 25 -29.11 32.03 -7.65
C GLY A 25 -30.02 32.59 -6.57
N LEU A 26 -29.86 32.17 -5.31
CA LEU A 26 -30.71 32.61 -4.22
C LEU A 26 -30.35 34.03 -3.77
N ILE A 27 -29.08 34.28 -3.50
CA ILE A 27 -28.56 35.56 -3.03
C ILE A 27 -28.05 36.38 -4.22
N GLY A 28 -27.40 35.70 -5.17
CA GLY A 28 -26.74 36.27 -6.31
C GLY A 28 -27.69 36.94 -7.30
N GLU A 29 -28.93 36.44 -7.47
CA GLU A 29 -29.92 37.10 -8.33
C GLU A 29 -30.35 38.47 -7.80
N PRO A 30 -30.91 38.61 -6.58
CA PRO A 30 -31.30 39.92 -6.05
C PRO A 30 -30.10 40.85 -5.85
N LEU A 31 -28.91 40.32 -5.54
CA LEU A 31 -27.67 41.08 -5.50
C LEU A 31 -27.30 41.64 -6.88
N SER A 32 -27.30 40.80 -7.90
CA SER A 32 -26.97 41.20 -9.28
C SER A 32 -27.96 42.21 -9.84
N LEU A 33 -29.26 42.03 -9.56
CA LEU A 33 -30.31 42.99 -9.94
C LEU A 33 -30.15 44.36 -9.28
N LYS A 34 -29.63 44.40 -8.05
CA LYS A 34 -29.40 45.65 -7.32
C LYS A 34 -28.14 46.35 -7.81
N LEU A 35 -27.05 45.60 -8.03
CA LEU A 35 -25.80 46.09 -8.57
C LEU A 35 -25.93 46.56 -10.03
N SER A 36 -26.74 45.89 -10.84
CA SER A 36 -26.90 46.21 -12.27
C SER A 36 -27.55 47.57 -12.54
N LYS A 37 -28.09 48.23 -11.51
CA LYS A 37 -28.61 49.61 -11.61
C LYS A 37 -27.50 50.63 -11.87
N GLU A 38 -26.29 50.36 -11.38
CA GLU A 38 -25.16 51.29 -11.40
C GLU A 38 -23.89 50.69 -12.01
N PHE A 39 -23.79 49.36 -12.07
CA PHE A 39 -22.59 48.65 -12.54
C PHE A 39 -22.93 47.63 -13.62
N PHE A 40 -21.93 47.27 -14.43
CA PHE A 40 -22.06 46.15 -15.34
C PHE A 40 -21.82 44.84 -14.57
N VAL A 41 -22.81 43.95 -14.56
CA VAL A 41 -22.78 42.72 -13.75
C VAL A 41 -22.80 41.49 -14.64
N VAL A 42 -21.86 40.58 -14.42
CA VAL A 42 -21.89 39.22 -14.97
C VAL A 42 -22.36 38.29 -13.85
N PHE A 43 -23.54 37.69 -14.04
CA PHE A 43 -24.17 36.81 -13.07
C PHE A 43 -24.15 35.36 -13.55
N VAL A 44 -23.51 34.47 -12.79
CA VAL A 44 -23.33 33.06 -13.13
C VAL A 44 -24.20 32.20 -12.21
N SER A 45 -25.24 31.55 -12.75
CA SER A 45 -26.18 30.75 -11.96
C SER A 45 -26.90 29.64 -12.75
N ARG A 46 -27.46 28.65 -12.05
CA ARG A 46 -28.45 27.71 -12.62
C ARG A 46 -29.82 28.33 -12.77
N LYS A 47 -30.14 29.33 -11.94
CA LYS A 47 -31.44 30.01 -11.98
C LYS A 47 -31.47 30.89 -13.22
N ASN A 48 -32.23 30.49 -14.23
CA ASN A 48 -32.53 31.35 -15.36
C ASN A 48 -33.26 32.59 -14.84
N VAL A 49 -32.53 33.70 -14.74
CA VAL A 49 -33.14 35.02 -14.59
C VAL A 49 -33.99 35.23 -15.84
N GLY A 50 -35.26 35.60 -15.67
CA GLY A 50 -36.11 35.95 -16.81
C GLY A 50 -35.40 37.00 -17.66
N LEU A 51 -34.89 36.58 -18.81
CA LEU A 51 -34.22 37.43 -19.79
C LEU A 51 -35.29 38.22 -20.55
N ASP A 52 -35.98 39.11 -19.84
CA ASP A 52 -36.67 40.20 -20.49
C ASP A 52 -35.60 41.21 -20.91
N MET A 53 -35.65 41.64 -22.18
CA MET A 53 -34.66 42.48 -22.88
C MET A 53 -34.52 43.91 -22.31
N GLU A 54 -34.81 44.15 -21.04
CA GLU A 54 -34.93 45.47 -20.42
C GLU A 54 -33.77 45.86 -19.48
N LYS A 55 -32.75 45.01 -19.30
CA LYS A 55 -31.61 45.29 -18.38
C LYS A 55 -30.26 45.26 -19.10
N PRO A 56 -29.83 46.38 -19.73
CA PRO A 56 -28.61 46.43 -20.56
C PRO A 56 -27.31 46.18 -19.78
N ASN A 57 -27.33 46.28 -18.45
CA ASN A 57 -26.14 46.17 -17.59
C ASN A 57 -26.01 44.82 -16.86
N LEU A 58 -26.81 43.80 -17.20
CA LEU A 58 -26.75 42.47 -16.57
C LEU A 58 -26.61 41.38 -17.64
N ILE A 59 -25.50 40.64 -17.59
CA ILE A 59 -25.29 39.43 -18.40
C ILE A 59 -25.47 38.20 -17.52
N HIS A 60 -26.41 37.32 -17.89
CA HIS A 60 -26.56 36.02 -17.26
C HIS A 60 -25.77 34.94 -18.00
N VAL A 61 -24.95 34.18 -17.27
CA VAL A 61 -24.17 33.04 -17.76
C VAL A 61 -24.70 31.76 -17.11
N PRO A 62 -25.24 30.81 -17.90
CA PRO A 62 -25.85 29.61 -17.33
C PRO A 62 -24.79 28.66 -16.73
N PHE A 63 -25.03 28.21 -15.50
CA PHE A 63 -24.21 27.21 -14.81
C PHE A 63 -24.68 25.79 -15.19
N SER A 64 -24.44 25.38 -16.44
CA SER A 64 -24.96 24.12 -17.01
C SER A 64 -23.98 22.93 -16.98
N LYS A 65 -22.67 23.18 -16.81
CA LYS A 65 -21.60 22.17 -16.76
C LYS A 65 -21.01 22.04 -15.35
N LYS A 66 -20.09 21.08 -15.14
CA LYS A 66 -19.33 20.96 -13.88
C LYS A 66 -18.54 22.24 -13.54
N PHE A 67 -18.16 23.05 -14.54
CA PHE A 67 -17.58 24.38 -14.36
C PHE A 67 -18.27 25.37 -15.33
N PRO A 68 -18.69 26.57 -14.88
CA PRO A 68 -19.25 27.57 -15.76
C PRO A 68 -18.15 28.23 -16.60
N GLU A 69 -18.47 28.56 -17.86
CA GLU A 69 -17.58 29.34 -18.72
C GLU A 69 -17.69 30.83 -18.35
N ILE A 70 -16.77 31.29 -17.50
CA ILE A 70 -16.72 32.70 -17.08
C ILE A 70 -16.11 33.52 -18.23
N PRO A 71 -16.78 34.59 -18.70
CA PRO A 71 -16.24 35.45 -19.73
C PRO A 71 -14.86 36.01 -19.37
N ASP A 72 -13.96 36.09 -20.35
CA ASP A 72 -12.64 36.65 -20.12
C ASP A 72 -12.70 38.19 -20.15
N SER A 73 -13.00 38.77 -18.99
CA SER A 73 -13.10 40.22 -18.77
C SER A 73 -12.31 40.66 -17.54
N LYS A 74 -12.04 41.97 -17.44
CA LYS A 74 -11.50 42.59 -16.22
C LYS A 74 -12.64 42.90 -15.26
N TYR A 75 -12.60 42.28 -14.08
CA TYR A 75 -13.57 42.49 -13.01
C TYR A 75 -12.97 43.34 -11.91
N SER A 76 -13.70 44.34 -11.41
CA SER A 76 -13.30 45.10 -10.21
C SER A 76 -13.52 44.25 -8.97
N HIS A 77 -14.65 43.55 -8.88
CA HIS A 77 -15.00 42.65 -7.78
C HIS A 77 -15.45 41.29 -8.30
N ILE A 78 -15.05 40.24 -7.59
CA ILE A 78 -15.54 38.88 -7.78
C ILE A 78 -16.18 38.42 -6.48
N ILE A 79 -17.49 38.17 -6.52
CA ILE A 79 -18.30 37.72 -5.40
C ILE A 79 -18.67 36.27 -5.66
N PHE A 80 -18.18 35.36 -4.81
CA PHE A 80 -18.52 33.95 -4.86
C PHE A 80 -19.35 33.57 -3.63
N ILE A 81 -20.53 33.03 -3.87
CA ILE A 81 -21.52 32.69 -2.86
C ILE A 81 -21.70 31.17 -2.88
N ASP A 82 -21.51 30.55 -1.72
CA ASP A 82 -21.72 29.12 -1.49
C ASP A 82 -22.71 28.92 -0.33
N GLU A 83 -24.00 28.77 -0.66
CA GLU A 83 -25.05 28.62 0.35
C GLU A 83 -25.01 27.28 1.09
N GLU A 84 -24.54 26.21 0.45
CA GLU A 84 -24.65 24.84 0.99
C GLU A 84 -23.30 24.13 1.18
N ARG A 85 -22.16 24.83 1.04
CA ARG A 85 -20.79 24.25 1.08
C ARG A 85 -20.52 23.18 0.03
N GLN A 86 -21.27 23.17 -1.06
CA GLN A 86 -21.14 22.16 -2.12
C GLN A 86 -20.21 22.62 -3.25
N ASP A 87 -19.78 23.87 -3.21
CA ASP A 87 -19.12 24.55 -4.32
C ASP A 87 -17.65 24.89 -4.02
N LEU A 88 -17.12 24.44 -2.87
CA LEU A 88 -15.72 24.61 -2.46
C LEU A 88 -14.70 24.06 -3.47
N GLU A 89 -15.05 23.04 -4.28
CA GLU A 89 -14.16 22.52 -5.33
C GLU A 89 -13.85 23.56 -6.43
N PHE A 90 -14.66 24.63 -6.54
CA PHE A 90 -14.46 25.71 -7.53
C PHE A 90 -13.52 26.81 -7.05
N LEU A 91 -13.32 26.90 -5.73
CA LEU A 91 -12.64 28.01 -5.07
C LEU A 91 -11.21 28.26 -5.59
N PRO A 92 -10.34 27.25 -5.82
CA PRO A 92 -8.98 27.51 -6.33
C PRO A 92 -8.96 28.17 -7.72
N ARG A 93 -9.91 27.82 -8.60
CA ARG A 93 -10.01 28.40 -9.94
C ARG A 93 -10.51 29.84 -9.91
N ILE A 94 -11.51 30.11 -9.06
CA ILE A 94 -12.07 31.47 -8.90
C ILE A 94 -11.01 32.39 -8.29
N ILE A 95 -10.28 31.91 -7.28
CA ILE A 95 -9.14 32.64 -6.68
C ILE A 95 -8.04 32.89 -7.72
N SER A 96 -7.70 31.88 -8.54
CA SER A 96 -6.73 32.05 -9.62
C SER A 96 -7.19 33.12 -10.62
N LYS A 97 -8.48 33.18 -10.95
CA LYS A 97 -9.03 34.23 -11.80
C LYS A 97 -8.92 35.59 -11.12
N ALA A 98 -9.35 35.72 -9.87
CA ALA A 98 -9.28 36.97 -9.12
C ALA A 98 -7.86 37.54 -9.03
N ARG A 99 -6.86 36.66 -8.77
CA ARG A 99 -5.44 37.02 -8.79
C ARG A 99 -4.98 37.47 -10.18
N SER A 100 -5.36 36.75 -11.24
CA SER A 100 -4.92 37.07 -12.61
C SER A 100 -5.41 38.43 -13.11
N VAL A 101 -6.57 38.91 -12.62
CA VAL A 101 -7.14 40.21 -13.00
C VAL A 101 -6.98 41.30 -11.92
N ASN A 102 -6.31 40.97 -10.80
CA ASN A 102 -6.15 41.84 -9.63
C ASN A 102 -7.49 42.42 -9.13
N SER A 103 -8.48 41.55 -8.93
CA SER A 103 -9.83 41.89 -8.49
C SER A 103 -10.02 41.67 -7.00
N ASP A 104 -10.84 42.50 -6.35
CA ASP A 104 -11.27 42.31 -4.96
C ASP A 104 -12.16 41.08 -4.85
N PHE A 105 -11.73 40.11 -4.05
CA PHE A 105 -12.40 38.82 -3.91
C PHE A 105 -13.22 38.75 -2.62
N ILE A 106 -14.51 38.46 -2.76
CA ILE A 106 -15.45 38.27 -1.65
C ILE A 106 -15.98 36.84 -1.72
N PHE A 107 -15.77 36.08 -0.65
CA PHE A 107 -16.32 34.74 -0.49
C PHE A 107 -17.39 34.74 0.60
N ALA A 108 -18.63 34.39 0.25
CA ALA A 108 -19.75 34.33 1.17
C ALA A 108 -20.23 32.89 1.34
N GLN A 109 -20.35 32.43 2.58
CA GLN A 109 -20.82 31.08 2.91
C GLN A 109 -21.90 31.09 4.00
N GLY A 110 -22.78 30.09 3.95
CA GLY A 110 -23.77 29.86 5.00
C GLY A 110 -23.14 29.35 6.31
N LEU A 111 -23.81 29.62 7.43
CA LEU A 111 -23.50 29.06 8.74
C LEU A 111 -23.66 27.51 8.74
N SER A 112 -22.79 26.77 9.44
CA SER A 112 -22.81 25.30 9.48
C SER A 112 -22.57 24.76 10.89
N GLU A 113 -23.19 23.62 11.20
CA GLU A 113 -23.05 22.92 12.49
C GLU A 113 -21.71 22.16 12.63
N GLU A 114 -20.98 21.92 11.54
CA GLU A 114 -19.75 21.11 11.50
C GLU A 114 -18.46 21.91 11.76
N GLY A 115 -18.52 23.23 11.92
CA GLY A 115 -17.39 24.06 12.38
C GLY A 115 -16.18 24.22 11.43
N GLU A 116 -16.12 23.52 10.30
CA GLU A 116 -14.97 23.59 9.36
C GLU A 116 -15.01 24.83 8.45
N TYR A 117 -14.60 26.01 8.91
CA TYR A 117 -14.54 27.19 8.03
C TYR A 117 -13.24 27.27 7.23
N THR A 118 -13.36 27.43 5.92
CA THR A 118 -12.25 27.57 4.96
C THR A 118 -11.56 28.95 5.01
N ILE A 119 -11.60 29.64 6.16
CA ILE A 119 -11.12 31.03 6.28
C ILE A 119 -9.60 31.09 6.12
N ASP A 120 -8.86 30.27 6.88
CA ASP A 120 -7.40 30.26 6.82
C ASP A 120 -6.88 29.80 5.47
N GLU A 121 -7.55 28.83 4.86
CA GLU A 121 -7.21 28.35 3.51
C GLU A 121 -7.46 29.43 2.45
N ILE A 122 -8.59 30.15 2.52
CA ILE A 122 -8.87 31.28 1.62
C ILE A 122 -7.86 32.42 1.83
N LEU A 123 -7.57 32.79 3.08
CA LEU A 123 -6.64 33.88 3.38
C LEU A 123 -5.19 33.52 3.02
N ARG A 124 -4.79 32.23 3.10
CA ARG A 124 -3.51 31.74 2.56
C ARG A 124 -3.49 31.81 1.03
N LEU A 125 -4.59 31.43 0.38
CA LEU A 125 -4.73 31.46 -1.08
C LEU A 125 -5.06 32.84 -1.64
N CYS A 126 -5.41 33.83 -0.83
CA CYS A 126 -5.68 35.20 -1.25
C CYS A 126 -5.71 36.11 -0.01
N HIS A 127 -4.57 36.73 0.32
CA HIS A 127 -4.44 37.55 1.53
C HIS A 127 -5.38 38.76 1.59
N SER A 128 -5.83 39.28 0.45
CA SER A 128 -6.78 40.40 0.35
C SER A 128 -8.24 39.97 0.29
N ALA A 129 -8.54 38.67 0.39
CA ALA A 129 -9.91 38.17 0.33
C ALA A 129 -10.73 38.61 1.55
N LYS A 130 -12.01 38.92 1.32
CA LYS A 130 -13.00 39.16 2.37
C LYS A 130 -13.90 37.92 2.49
N VAL A 131 -13.94 37.31 3.66
CA VAL A 131 -14.79 36.14 3.95
C VAL A 131 -16.04 36.59 4.71
N VAL A 132 -17.21 36.13 4.28
CA VAL A 132 -18.51 36.50 4.82
C VAL A 132 -19.24 35.25 5.27
N ILE A 133 -19.75 35.24 6.50
CA ILE A 133 -20.60 34.16 7.01
C ILE A 133 -21.99 34.73 7.27
N PHE A 134 -23.01 34.14 6.66
CA PHE A 134 -24.41 34.56 6.81
C PHE A 134 -25.25 33.47 7.48
N GLY A 135 -26.32 33.89 8.17
CA GLY A 135 -27.23 33.01 8.89
C GLY A 135 -28.26 32.30 8.01
N ASP A 136 -29.26 31.70 8.64
CA ASP A 136 -30.37 31.03 7.97
C ASP A 136 -31.26 32.01 7.22
N ILE A 137 -31.19 31.98 5.89
CA ILE A 137 -31.93 32.91 5.03
C ILE A 137 -33.40 32.55 4.98
N PHE A 138 -34.26 33.55 5.19
CA PHE A 138 -35.70 33.44 4.96
C PHE A 138 -36.23 34.58 4.07
N ASP A 139 -37.21 34.24 3.24
CA ASP A 139 -37.92 35.16 2.33
C ASP A 139 -39.25 34.54 1.89
N LYS A 140 -40.18 35.35 1.38
CA LYS A 140 -41.50 34.92 0.88
C LYS A 140 -41.42 33.85 -0.21
N GLU A 141 -40.44 33.90 -1.11
CA GLU A 141 -40.31 32.95 -2.23
C GLU A 141 -39.72 31.59 -1.82
N LEU A 142 -38.83 31.59 -0.83
CA LEU A 142 -38.12 30.40 -0.35
C LEU A 142 -39.05 29.37 0.30
N ILE A 143 -40.15 29.83 0.90
CA ILE A 143 -41.08 29.01 1.68
C ILE A 143 -41.94 28.09 0.76
N LEU A 144 -41.98 28.37 -0.55
CA LEU A 144 -42.84 27.68 -1.52
C LEU A 144 -42.21 26.43 -2.16
N LYS A 145 -40.92 26.16 -1.97
CA LYS A 145 -40.19 25.06 -2.65
C LYS A 145 -39.67 24.01 -1.66
N LYS A 146 -40.41 22.88 -1.59
CA LYS A 146 -40.01 21.51 -1.16
C LYS A 146 -39.98 21.12 0.31
N GLU A 147 -40.24 19.82 0.48
CA GLU A 147 -40.05 18.95 1.64
C GLU A 147 -38.54 18.60 1.80
N ASN A 148 -37.80 19.38 2.59
CA ASN A 148 -36.53 19.03 3.28
C ASN A 148 -35.82 20.32 3.73
N PHE A 149 -36.37 21.00 4.74
CA PHE A 149 -35.80 22.25 5.24
C PHE A 149 -34.54 21.99 6.08
N LYS A 150 -33.38 22.47 5.62
CA LYS A 150 -32.15 22.59 6.43
C LYS A 150 -32.22 23.77 7.42
N SER A 151 -32.92 24.85 7.03
CA SER A 151 -33.10 26.07 7.84
C SER A 151 -34.28 25.94 8.81
N VAL A 152 -34.04 26.22 10.09
CA VAL A 152 -35.06 26.13 11.15
C VAL A 152 -36.20 27.13 10.93
N ILE A 153 -35.88 28.38 10.58
CA ILE A 153 -36.88 29.43 10.35
C ILE A 153 -37.81 29.10 9.18
N ASN A 154 -37.27 28.60 8.06
CA ASN A 154 -38.09 28.20 6.92
C ASN A 154 -38.99 27.00 7.25
N LYS A 155 -38.47 26.02 8.01
CA LYS A 155 -39.26 24.89 8.52
C LYS A 155 -40.44 25.37 9.38
N PHE A 156 -40.20 26.26 10.33
CA PHE A 156 -41.25 26.75 11.22
C PHE A 156 -42.30 27.57 10.48
N ILE A 157 -41.89 28.44 9.55
CA ILE A 157 -42.85 29.22 8.75
C ILE A 157 -43.69 28.29 7.84
N TYR A 158 -43.07 27.27 7.24
CA TYR A 158 -43.81 26.29 6.44
C TYR A 158 -44.83 25.51 7.27
N GLN A 159 -44.42 24.99 8.44
CA GLN A 159 -45.31 24.27 9.35
C GLN A 159 -46.46 25.17 9.84
N ALA A 160 -46.17 26.42 10.18
CA ALA A 160 -47.18 27.42 10.50
C ALA A 160 -48.20 27.63 9.37
N GLN A 161 -47.75 27.84 8.13
CA GLN A 161 -48.65 28.11 6.98
C GLN A 161 -49.45 26.89 6.52
N LYS A 162 -48.85 25.69 6.59
CA LYS A 162 -49.45 24.45 6.05
C LYS A 162 -50.16 23.60 7.08
N LEU A 163 -49.58 23.49 8.28
CA LEU A 163 -50.05 22.58 9.32
C LEU A 163 -50.77 23.32 10.46
N GLY A 164 -50.63 24.65 10.56
CA GLY A 164 -51.21 25.43 11.67
C GLY A 164 -50.55 25.16 13.03
N ARG A 165 -49.38 24.52 13.03
CA ARG A 165 -48.62 24.17 14.24
C ARG A 165 -47.13 24.16 13.95
N ILE A 166 -46.30 24.41 14.95
CA ILE A 166 -44.83 24.38 14.86
C ILE A 166 -44.33 23.27 15.77
N GLN A 167 -43.42 22.44 15.26
CA GLN A 167 -42.79 21.36 16.03
C GLN A 167 -41.40 21.77 16.49
N VAL A 168 -41.23 21.96 17.80
CA VAL A 168 -39.95 22.34 18.44
C VAL A 168 -39.29 21.08 19.00
N LEU A 169 -38.01 20.87 18.67
CA LEU A 169 -37.26 19.68 19.10
C LEU A 169 -36.76 19.83 20.55
N GLY A 170 -36.93 18.79 21.36
CA GLY A 170 -36.45 18.77 22.75
C GLY A 170 -37.06 19.90 23.58
N GLU A 171 -36.22 20.67 24.27
CA GLU A 171 -36.65 21.85 25.06
C GLU A 171 -36.66 23.16 24.25
N GLY A 172 -36.22 23.14 22.98
CA GLY A 172 -36.20 24.32 22.12
C GLY A 172 -35.17 25.40 22.50
N LEU A 173 -34.16 25.06 23.30
CA LEU A 173 -33.12 25.98 23.79
C LEU A 173 -31.96 26.22 22.80
N ARG A 174 -31.93 25.55 21.65
CA ARG A 174 -30.88 25.74 20.63
C ARG A 174 -31.00 27.12 20.00
N GLU A 175 -29.86 27.76 19.75
CA GLU A 175 -29.83 29.05 19.05
C GLU A 175 -30.11 28.87 17.56
N ALA A 176 -30.92 29.77 17.01
CA ALA A 176 -31.21 29.87 15.58
C ALA A 176 -30.69 31.22 15.06
N TYR A 177 -30.17 31.23 13.83
CA TYR A 177 -29.51 32.42 13.26
C TYR A 177 -30.28 32.99 12.06
N PRO A 178 -31.57 33.38 12.20
CA PRO A 178 -32.40 33.79 11.07
C PRO A 178 -32.00 35.16 10.53
N ILE A 179 -31.92 35.28 9.20
CA ILE A 179 -31.63 36.53 8.50
C ILE A 179 -32.52 36.68 7.25
N HIS A 180 -33.08 37.87 7.05
CA HIS A 180 -33.89 38.13 5.86
C HIS A 180 -33.00 38.27 4.61
N LEU A 181 -33.42 37.70 3.47
CA LEU A 181 -32.64 37.73 2.21
C LEU A 181 -32.15 39.14 1.83
N THR A 182 -33.03 40.14 1.92
CA THR A 182 -32.69 41.55 1.64
C THR A 182 -31.54 42.08 2.50
N ASP A 183 -31.43 41.65 3.77
CA ASP A 183 -30.40 42.13 4.67
C ASP A 183 -29.04 41.45 4.37
N VAL A 184 -29.05 40.20 3.89
CA VAL A 184 -27.85 39.53 3.35
C VAL A 184 -27.32 40.27 2.11
N VAL A 185 -28.21 40.59 1.17
CA VAL A 185 -27.86 41.33 -0.04
C VAL A 185 -27.29 42.72 0.30
N ASN A 186 -27.92 43.44 1.24
CA ASN A 186 -27.42 44.75 1.67
C ASN A 186 -26.06 44.65 2.37
N GLY A 187 -25.86 43.63 3.21
CA GLY A 187 -24.56 43.40 3.87
C GLY A 187 -23.45 43.11 2.87
N LEU A 188 -23.70 42.33 1.81
CA LEU A 188 -22.72 42.10 0.75
C LEU A 188 -22.38 43.38 -0.03
N ILE A 189 -23.37 44.22 -0.34
CA ILE A 189 -23.15 45.52 -0.99
C ILE A 189 -22.31 46.44 -0.10
N ASP A 190 -22.57 46.45 1.20
CA ASP A 190 -21.78 47.21 2.18
C ASP A 190 -20.31 46.76 2.18
N ILE A 191 -20.03 45.45 2.15
CA ILE A 191 -18.66 44.91 2.11
C ILE A 191 -17.92 45.29 0.83
N VAL A 192 -18.64 45.35 -0.29
CA VAL A 192 -18.10 45.70 -1.61
C VAL A 192 -17.70 47.18 -1.65
N PHE A 193 -18.56 48.09 -1.17
CA PHE A 193 -18.36 49.53 -1.40
C PHE A 193 -17.90 50.35 -0.18
N LYS A 194 -18.03 49.86 1.06
CA LYS A 194 -17.52 50.55 2.26
C LYS A 194 -16.06 50.18 2.53
N ILE A 195 -15.29 51.16 2.99
CA ILE A 195 -13.86 50.99 3.31
C ILE A 195 -13.72 50.26 4.66
N HIS A 196 -13.47 48.96 4.60
CA HIS A 196 -13.19 48.11 5.77
C HIS A 196 -11.69 47.72 5.81
N LYS A 197 -10.80 48.69 6.09
CA LYS A 197 -9.32 48.50 6.01
C LYS A 197 -8.72 47.51 7.02
N SER A 198 -9.43 47.16 8.08
CA SER A 198 -8.90 46.40 9.22
C SER A 198 -9.54 45.03 9.44
N HIS A 199 -10.47 44.58 8.59
CA HIS A 199 -11.20 43.34 8.79
C HIS A 199 -11.25 42.50 7.50
N SER A 200 -10.95 41.21 7.62
CA SER A 200 -11.05 40.22 6.53
C SER A 200 -12.20 39.23 6.71
N LEU A 201 -12.86 39.23 7.87
CA LEU A 201 -13.96 38.33 8.23
C LEU A 201 -15.20 39.12 8.68
N PHE A 202 -16.37 38.82 8.10
CA PHE A 202 -17.63 39.54 8.30
C PHE A 202 -18.79 38.59 8.61
N TYR A 203 -19.72 39.03 9.47
CA TYR A 203 -20.92 38.28 9.86
C TYR A 203 -22.20 39.02 9.47
N ILE A 204 -23.10 38.31 8.79
CA ILE A 204 -24.44 38.78 8.42
C ILE A 204 -25.50 37.86 9.03
N PHE A 205 -25.63 37.96 10.35
CA PHE A 205 -26.66 37.31 11.15
C PHE A 205 -26.79 38.02 12.51
N PRO A 206 -27.91 37.86 13.24
CA PRO A 206 -28.14 38.56 14.49
C PRO A 206 -27.02 38.28 15.50
N LYS A 207 -26.42 39.33 16.08
CA LYS A 207 -25.38 39.20 17.11
C LYS A 207 -25.89 38.46 18.36
N HIS A 208 -27.18 38.61 18.65
CA HIS A 208 -27.89 37.91 19.71
C HIS A 208 -28.97 37.01 19.07
N PRO A 209 -28.63 35.76 18.70
CA PRO A 209 -29.57 34.84 18.06
C PRO A 209 -30.70 34.43 19.02
N PRO A 210 -31.96 34.33 18.56
CA PRO A 210 -33.04 33.76 19.37
C PRO A 210 -32.87 32.24 19.54
N THR A 211 -33.47 31.67 20.58
CA THR A 211 -33.63 30.21 20.66
C THR A 211 -34.73 29.72 19.70
N GLU A 212 -34.72 28.44 19.32
CA GLU A 212 -35.78 27.82 18.52
C GLU A 212 -37.17 28.07 19.13
N LEU A 213 -37.30 27.94 20.46
CA LEU A 213 -38.55 28.23 21.16
C LEU A 213 -38.96 29.70 21.06
N SER A 214 -37.99 30.62 21.25
CA SER A 214 -38.24 32.07 21.10
C SER A 214 -38.70 32.39 19.68
N LEU A 215 -38.10 31.76 18.67
CA LEU A 215 -38.43 31.92 17.27
C LEU A 215 -39.84 31.41 16.96
N ALA A 216 -40.23 30.24 17.50
CA ALA A 216 -41.58 29.70 17.38
C ALA A 216 -42.63 30.65 17.98
N HIS A 217 -42.35 31.23 19.15
CA HIS A 217 -43.23 32.24 19.75
C HIS A 217 -43.29 33.55 18.95
N MET A 218 -42.20 33.98 18.30
CA MET A 218 -42.26 35.14 17.39
C MET A 218 -43.20 34.90 16.21
N ILE A 219 -43.22 33.69 15.66
CA ILE A 219 -44.13 33.28 14.59
C ILE A 219 -45.58 33.17 15.11
N GLN A 220 -45.79 32.56 16.27
CA GLN A 220 -47.10 32.49 16.94
C GLN A 220 -47.64 33.90 17.26
N LYS A 221 -46.79 34.86 17.61
CA LYS A 221 -47.21 36.26 17.82
C LYS A 221 -47.62 36.96 16.52
N ALA A 222 -47.12 36.49 15.36
CA ALA A 222 -47.55 36.98 14.05
C ALA A 222 -48.88 36.33 13.61
N ASN A 223 -49.16 35.10 14.04
CA ASN A 223 -50.46 34.43 13.87
C ASN A 223 -50.82 33.61 15.14
N PRO A 224 -51.69 34.17 16.03
CA PRO A 224 -52.03 33.55 17.32
C PRO A 224 -52.71 32.18 17.24
N GLU A 225 -53.22 31.78 16.07
CA GLU A 225 -53.89 30.48 15.87
C GLU A 225 -52.91 29.29 15.80
N ILE A 226 -51.60 29.56 15.73
CA ILE A 226 -50.56 28.52 15.61
C ILE A 226 -50.28 27.88 16.97
N THR A 227 -50.30 26.54 17.05
CA THR A 227 -49.85 25.81 18.25
C THR A 227 -48.37 25.47 18.20
N ILE A 228 -47.74 25.31 19.37
CA ILE A 228 -46.32 24.90 19.48
C ILE A 228 -46.30 23.53 20.17
N ASP A 229 -45.83 22.51 19.45
CA ASP A 229 -45.76 21.12 19.90
C ASP A 229 -44.29 20.73 20.13
N PHE A 230 -43.98 20.12 21.27
CA PHE A 230 -42.64 19.59 21.54
C PHE A 230 -42.52 18.14 21.06
N VAL A 231 -41.42 17.84 20.36
CA VAL A 231 -41.11 16.51 19.80
C VAL A 231 -39.78 15.99 20.35
N ARG A 232 -39.67 14.66 20.48
CA ARG A 232 -38.51 14.00 21.10
C ARG A 232 -37.18 14.44 20.46
N HIS A 233 -36.18 14.64 21.31
CA HIS A 233 -34.85 15.10 20.97
C HIS A 233 -34.11 14.13 20.02
N ASP A 234 -33.56 14.63 18.92
CA ASP A 234 -32.63 13.89 18.04
C ASP A 234 -31.18 14.22 18.47
N PRO A 235 -30.41 13.27 19.01
CA PRO A 235 -29.08 13.52 19.60
C PRO A 235 -27.97 13.84 18.57
N ARG A 236 -28.32 14.04 17.29
CA ARG A 236 -27.37 14.23 16.18
C ARG A 236 -27.10 15.68 15.79
N LEU A 237 -27.72 16.66 16.46
CA LEU A 237 -27.65 18.07 16.08
C LEU A 237 -26.61 18.81 16.93
N GLY A 238 -25.58 19.36 16.28
CA GLY A 238 -24.41 19.97 16.92
C GLY A 238 -24.66 21.40 17.42
N LYS A 239 -23.71 21.95 18.19
CA LYS A 239 -23.63 23.39 18.44
C LYS A 239 -23.00 24.07 17.22
N VAL A 240 -23.57 25.18 16.78
CA VAL A 240 -22.95 26.00 15.74
C VAL A 240 -21.72 26.69 16.33
N PHE A 241 -20.56 26.48 15.72
CA PHE A 241 -19.33 27.20 16.05
C PHE A 241 -19.06 28.21 14.95
N TYR A 242 -18.56 29.41 15.25
CA TYR A 242 -17.99 30.35 14.28
C TYR A 242 -16.88 31.17 14.96
N PRO A 243 -15.89 31.72 14.23
CA PRO A 243 -14.77 32.42 14.85
C PRO A 243 -15.20 33.67 15.63
N SER A 244 -14.49 34.05 16.69
CA SER A 244 -14.86 35.23 17.50
C SER A 244 -14.36 36.57 16.94
N ASN A 245 -13.51 36.58 15.93
CA ASN A 245 -12.76 37.74 15.43
C ASN A 245 -13.35 38.43 14.19
N GLY A 246 -14.58 38.09 13.78
CA GLY A 246 -15.26 38.73 12.66
C GLY A 246 -16.09 39.96 13.04
N LEU A 247 -16.28 40.86 12.07
CA LEU A 247 -17.12 42.06 12.24
C LEU A 247 -18.59 41.72 11.94
N ASN A 248 -19.48 41.91 12.92
CA ASN A 248 -20.93 41.80 12.69
C ASN A 248 -21.46 43.07 12.01
N LEU A 249 -22.08 42.91 10.83
CA LEU A 249 -22.60 44.03 10.03
C LEU A 249 -24.01 44.44 10.43
N LEU A 250 -24.73 43.60 11.17
CA LEU A 250 -26.03 43.96 11.73
C LEU A 250 -25.81 44.70 13.05
N GLY A 251 -26.57 45.78 13.27
CA GLY A 251 -26.51 46.51 14.53
C GLY A 251 -26.98 45.66 15.72
N GLU A 252 -26.68 46.12 16.95
CA GLU A 252 -27.01 45.44 18.22
C GLU A 252 -28.49 45.01 18.33
N LYS A 253 -29.40 45.73 17.67
CA LYS A 253 -30.85 45.44 17.66
C LYS A 253 -31.33 45.09 16.25
N TYR A 254 -31.25 43.82 15.86
CA TYR A 254 -31.86 43.33 14.62
C TYR A 254 -33.38 43.12 14.80
N LEU A 255 -34.19 43.81 14.00
CA LEU A 255 -35.67 43.83 14.11
C LEU A 255 -36.33 42.57 13.50
N LEU A 256 -35.91 41.38 13.93
CA LEU A 256 -36.34 40.09 13.39
C LEU A 256 -37.87 39.90 13.40
N ALA A 257 -38.55 40.25 14.50
CA ALA A 257 -40.00 40.06 14.63
C ALA A 257 -40.80 40.89 13.61
N GLN A 258 -40.29 42.05 13.19
CA GLN A 258 -40.94 42.85 12.13
C GLN A 258 -40.76 42.18 10.75
N LYS A 259 -39.58 41.63 10.47
CA LYS A 259 -39.27 40.90 9.24
C LYS A 259 -40.06 39.59 9.11
N ILE A 260 -40.31 38.89 10.22
CA ILE A 260 -41.18 37.71 10.24
C ILE A 260 -42.63 38.11 9.91
N ARG A 261 -43.12 39.23 10.45
CA ARG A 261 -44.48 39.73 10.17
C ARG A 261 -44.71 40.17 8.72
N SER A 262 -43.66 40.58 8.00
CA SER A 262 -43.77 40.91 6.58
C SER A 262 -43.99 39.68 5.68
N ILE A 263 -43.79 38.47 6.22
CA ILE A 263 -44.14 37.23 5.55
C ILE A 263 -45.62 36.95 5.84
N ASP A 264 -46.42 36.77 4.80
CA ASP A 264 -47.87 36.55 4.93
C ASP A 264 -48.17 35.14 5.49
N ILE A 265 -48.06 34.98 6.82
CA ILE A 265 -48.26 33.71 7.54
C ILE A 265 -49.77 33.33 7.64
N LYS A 266 -50.68 34.19 7.15
CA LYS A 266 -52.14 34.01 7.29
C LYS A 266 -52.80 33.12 6.23
N LYS A 267 -52.13 32.79 5.11
CA LYS A 267 -52.80 32.17 3.95
C LYS A 267 -52.71 30.64 3.96
N LYS A 268 -53.79 29.96 4.40
CA LYS A 268 -54.05 28.53 4.12
C LYS A 268 -54.15 28.34 2.61
N VAL A 269 -53.14 27.74 1.97
CA VAL A 269 -53.25 27.37 0.54
C VAL A 269 -54.19 26.17 0.46
N ARG A 270 -55.44 26.42 0.04
CA ARG A 270 -56.41 25.40 -0.38
C ARG A 270 -55.84 24.65 -1.59
N VAL A 271 -55.50 23.37 -1.42
CA VAL A 271 -55.51 22.43 -2.55
C VAL A 271 -56.89 21.79 -2.55
N ARG A 272 -57.54 21.85 -3.72
CA ARG A 272 -58.89 21.35 -4.00
C ARG A 272 -58.97 19.84 -3.71
N ASP A 273 -59.89 19.46 -2.84
CA ASP A 273 -60.47 18.13 -2.79
C ASP A 273 -61.34 17.93 -4.04
N GLU A 274 -61.10 16.86 -4.78
CA GLU A 274 -62.17 16.17 -5.51
C GLU A 274 -62.58 14.95 -4.68
N ASN A 275 -63.79 15.06 -4.15
CA ASN A 275 -64.70 14.01 -3.68
C ASN A 275 -64.33 13.25 -2.40
N LEU A 276 -64.63 13.92 -1.29
CA LEU A 276 -65.11 13.31 -0.05
C LEU A 276 -66.47 13.93 0.29
N HIS A 277 -67.54 13.17 0.11
CA HIS A 277 -68.47 12.80 1.18
C HIS A 277 -69.67 12.06 0.60
N GLU A 278 -69.79 10.78 0.94
CA GLU A 278 -70.87 10.34 1.82
C GLU A 278 -70.55 8.96 2.43
N ASP A 279 -71.14 8.73 3.59
CA ASP A 279 -71.25 7.47 4.31
C ASP A 279 -70.07 6.97 5.15
N ALA A 280 -70.05 7.53 6.36
CA ALA A 280 -69.93 6.76 7.59
C ALA A 280 -70.92 5.56 7.61
N LYS A 281 -70.61 4.47 6.91
CA LYS A 281 -71.15 3.11 7.13
C LYS A 281 -70.45 2.08 6.24
N ARG A 282 -69.17 1.79 6.52
CA ARG A 282 -68.55 0.45 6.40
C ARG A 282 -67.07 0.47 6.82
N LEU A 283 -66.84 0.55 8.13
CA LEU A 283 -65.66 -0.04 8.76
C LEU A 283 -65.80 -1.57 8.74
N LYS A 284 -65.73 -2.15 7.55
CA LYS A 284 -65.44 -3.57 7.33
C LYS A 284 -64.57 -3.67 6.08
N LYS A 285 -63.29 -3.36 6.26
CA LYS A 285 -62.10 -3.97 5.61
C LYS A 285 -60.82 -3.15 5.89
N PHE A 286 -60.52 -2.89 7.16
CA PHE A 286 -59.19 -2.46 7.59
C PHE A 286 -58.22 -3.56 8.10
N PRO A 287 -58.48 -4.89 7.98
CA PRO A 287 -57.42 -5.84 8.29
C PRO A 287 -56.36 -5.87 7.17
N PHE A 288 -56.68 -5.53 5.91
CA PHE A 288 -55.78 -5.80 4.79
C PHE A 288 -54.53 -4.91 4.77
N LEU A 289 -54.62 -3.61 5.05
CA LEU A 289 -53.46 -2.71 5.07
C LEU A 289 -52.54 -2.98 6.27
N ILE A 290 -53.12 -3.26 7.43
CA ILE A 290 -52.37 -3.69 8.63
C ILE A 290 -51.70 -5.04 8.36
N ILE A 291 -52.39 -5.96 7.68
CA ILE A 291 -51.81 -7.22 7.21
C ILE A 291 -50.65 -6.95 6.25
N TRP A 292 -50.74 -6.03 5.28
CA TRP A 292 -49.62 -5.69 4.39
C TRP A 292 -48.44 -5.04 5.11
N VAL A 293 -48.68 -4.16 6.08
CA VAL A 293 -47.62 -3.56 6.90
C VAL A 293 -46.96 -4.60 7.80
N LEU A 294 -47.74 -5.51 8.39
CA LEU A 294 -47.22 -6.63 9.18
C LEU A 294 -46.45 -7.63 8.31
N ILE A 295 -46.96 -7.95 7.11
CA ILE A 295 -46.26 -8.78 6.11
C ILE A 295 -44.97 -8.09 5.68
N PHE A 296 -44.99 -6.79 5.41
CA PHE A 296 -43.81 -6.01 5.06
C PHE A 296 -42.80 -6.00 6.20
N LEU A 297 -43.21 -5.74 7.44
CA LEU A 297 -42.33 -5.78 8.61
C LEU A 297 -41.78 -7.19 8.86
N LEU A 298 -42.57 -8.24 8.60
CA LEU A 298 -42.14 -9.63 8.69
C LEU A 298 -41.10 -9.98 7.61
N LEU A 299 -41.31 -9.56 6.37
CA LEU A 299 -40.45 -9.88 5.21
C LEU A 299 -39.26 -8.94 5.05
N SER A 300 -39.33 -7.71 5.58
CA SER A 300 -38.32 -6.67 5.39
C SER A 300 -36.93 -7.06 5.90
N PRO A 301 -36.73 -7.74 7.04
CA PRO A 301 -35.40 -8.19 7.46
C PRO A 301 -34.79 -9.15 6.44
N PHE A 302 -35.59 -10.05 5.87
CA PHE A 302 -35.14 -10.97 4.83
C PHE A 302 -34.78 -10.23 3.53
N VAL A 303 -35.67 -9.37 3.05
CA VAL A 303 -35.46 -8.58 1.82
C VAL A 303 -34.24 -7.67 1.97
N PHE A 304 -34.11 -6.97 3.09
CA PHE A 304 -32.98 -6.07 3.34
C PHE A 304 -31.67 -6.82 3.54
N THR A 305 -31.68 -7.96 4.25
CA THR A 305 -30.46 -8.79 4.39
C THR A 305 -29.97 -9.26 3.02
N LEU A 306 -30.87 -9.72 2.15
CA LEU A 306 -30.52 -10.17 0.80
C LEU A 306 -30.05 -9.01 -0.08
N PHE A 307 -30.75 -7.87 -0.01
CA PHE A 307 -30.38 -6.65 -0.71
C PHE A 307 -28.98 -6.18 -0.34
N PHE A 308 -28.70 -6.01 0.95
CA PHE A 308 -27.40 -5.55 1.43
C PHE A 308 -26.29 -6.56 1.19
N SER A 309 -26.55 -7.87 1.32
CA SER A 309 -25.58 -8.91 0.95
C SER A 309 -25.20 -8.85 -0.53
N SER A 310 -26.20 -8.73 -1.43
CA SER A 310 -26.00 -8.66 -2.87
C SER A 310 -25.22 -7.40 -3.29
N PHE A 311 -25.59 -6.25 -2.74
CA PHE A 311 -24.86 -4.99 -2.99
C PHE A 311 -23.45 -5.01 -2.40
N GLY A 312 -23.26 -5.61 -1.22
CA GLY A 312 -21.94 -5.84 -0.62
C GLY A 312 -21.03 -6.67 -1.54
N LEU A 313 -21.52 -7.78 -2.08
CA LEU A 313 -20.78 -8.60 -3.04
C LEU A 313 -20.49 -7.89 -4.37
N SER A 314 -21.49 -7.20 -4.93
CA SER A 314 -21.36 -6.46 -6.18
C SER A 314 -20.30 -5.36 -6.09
N THR A 315 -20.31 -4.60 -5.00
CA THR A 315 -19.32 -3.55 -4.73
C THR A 315 -17.94 -4.11 -4.45
N LEU A 316 -17.83 -5.25 -3.76
CA LEU A 316 -16.55 -5.94 -3.56
C LEU A 316 -15.94 -6.39 -4.89
N TYR A 317 -16.75 -6.95 -5.79
CA TYR A 317 -16.31 -7.35 -7.12
C TYR A 317 -15.87 -6.16 -7.97
N TYR A 318 -16.63 -5.06 -7.90
CA TYR A 318 -16.25 -3.81 -8.53
C TYR A 318 -14.92 -3.26 -7.99
N ALA A 319 -14.72 -3.31 -6.67
CA ALA A 319 -13.46 -2.90 -6.02
C ALA A 319 -12.27 -3.70 -6.54
N LYS A 320 -12.40 -5.04 -6.61
CA LYS A 320 -11.39 -5.93 -7.19
C LYS A 320 -11.05 -5.54 -8.63
N ARG A 321 -12.07 -5.29 -9.47
CA ARG A 321 -11.84 -4.92 -10.87
C ARG A 321 -11.12 -3.58 -11.03
N GLU A 322 -11.42 -2.61 -10.17
CA GLU A 322 -10.70 -1.32 -10.18
C GLU A 322 -9.27 -1.46 -9.67
N LEU A 323 -9.04 -2.35 -8.70
CA LEU A 323 -7.70 -2.74 -8.24
C LEU A 323 -6.89 -3.36 -9.39
N ASP A 324 -7.47 -4.29 -10.15
CA ASP A 324 -6.82 -4.93 -11.30
C ASP A 324 -6.45 -3.91 -12.40
N LYS A 325 -7.15 -2.77 -12.47
CA LYS A 325 -6.85 -1.66 -13.40
C LYS A 325 -5.87 -0.61 -12.84
N GLY A 326 -5.40 -0.78 -11.60
CA GLY A 326 -4.55 0.18 -10.89
C GLY A 326 -5.27 1.45 -10.40
N ASN A 327 -6.60 1.42 -10.27
CA ASN A 327 -7.39 2.57 -9.81
C ASN A 327 -7.64 2.51 -8.29
N PHE A 328 -6.61 2.80 -7.51
CA PHE A 328 -6.59 2.64 -6.06
C PHE A 328 -7.65 3.48 -5.33
N ILE A 329 -7.94 4.70 -5.81
CA ILE A 329 -8.93 5.60 -5.22
C ILE A 329 -10.34 4.98 -5.30
N HIS A 330 -10.73 4.48 -6.48
CA HIS A 330 -12.05 3.87 -6.65
C HIS A 330 -12.15 2.51 -5.97
N ALA A 331 -11.08 1.72 -6.00
CA ALA A 331 -11.00 0.45 -5.28
C ALA A 331 -11.24 0.67 -3.78
N LYS A 332 -10.54 1.63 -3.16
CA LYS A 332 -10.71 1.98 -1.74
C LYS A 332 -12.14 2.37 -1.40
N SER A 333 -12.73 3.32 -2.12
CA SER A 333 -14.11 3.77 -1.87
C SER A 333 -15.11 2.62 -2.00
N SER A 334 -14.86 1.71 -2.93
CA SER A 334 -15.71 0.53 -3.15
C SER A 334 -15.54 -0.52 -2.05
N PHE A 335 -14.34 -0.73 -1.50
CA PHE A 335 -14.13 -1.58 -0.33
C PHE A 335 -14.86 -1.03 0.90
N HIS A 336 -14.80 0.30 1.13
CA HIS A 336 -15.56 0.92 2.22
C HIS A 336 -17.08 0.74 2.02
N LEU A 337 -17.58 0.98 0.81
CA LEU A 337 -19.01 0.82 0.51
C LEU A 337 -19.46 -0.64 0.70
N SER A 338 -18.64 -1.59 0.26
CA SER A 338 -18.86 -3.02 0.47
C SER A 338 -18.90 -3.37 1.96
N GLN A 339 -17.95 -2.87 2.75
CA GLN A 339 -17.94 -3.02 4.21
C GLN A 339 -19.24 -2.49 4.84
N ALA A 340 -19.69 -1.30 4.44
CA ALA A 340 -20.92 -0.70 4.95
C ALA A 340 -22.16 -1.55 4.60
N PHE A 341 -22.24 -2.07 3.38
CA PHE A 341 -23.33 -2.96 2.98
C PHE A 341 -23.32 -4.29 3.74
N PHE A 342 -22.16 -4.93 3.90
CA PHE A 342 -22.09 -6.15 4.72
C PHE A 342 -22.44 -5.89 6.19
N TYR A 343 -22.04 -4.75 6.75
CA TYR A 343 -22.44 -4.34 8.10
C TYR A 343 -23.96 -4.16 8.23
N LEU A 344 -24.59 -3.45 7.30
CA LEU A 344 -26.05 -3.31 7.26
C LEU A 344 -26.76 -4.67 7.08
N GLY A 345 -26.18 -5.56 6.27
CA GLY A 345 -26.60 -6.95 6.13
C GLY A 345 -26.53 -7.70 7.46
N GLN A 346 -25.45 -7.56 8.23
CA GLN A 346 -25.33 -8.15 9.56
C GLN A 346 -26.40 -7.62 10.52
N GLN A 347 -26.61 -6.30 10.57
CA GLN A 347 -27.62 -5.69 11.44
C GLN A 347 -29.03 -6.18 11.10
N THR A 348 -29.39 -6.23 9.81
CA THR A 348 -30.71 -6.72 9.36
C THR A 348 -30.86 -8.23 9.56
N SER A 349 -29.78 -9.01 9.41
CA SER A 349 -29.78 -10.45 9.63
C SER A 349 -29.93 -10.85 11.11
N SER A 350 -29.54 -9.98 12.04
CA SER A 350 -29.75 -10.20 13.48
C SER A 350 -31.25 -10.28 13.81
N ILE A 351 -32.06 -9.43 13.19
CA ILE A 351 -33.52 -9.43 13.31
C ILE A 351 -34.10 -10.69 12.62
N LEU A 352 -33.54 -11.07 11.46
CA LEU A 352 -33.90 -12.30 10.75
C LEU A 352 -33.61 -13.57 11.57
N SER A 353 -32.60 -13.55 12.44
CA SER A 353 -32.24 -14.69 13.29
C SER A 353 -33.32 -15.02 14.33
N LEU A 354 -33.97 -13.98 14.88
CA LEU A 354 -35.11 -14.14 15.77
C LEU A 354 -36.29 -14.80 15.04
N GLN A 355 -36.53 -14.41 13.79
CA GLN A 355 -37.58 -15.00 12.95
C GLN A 355 -37.27 -16.45 12.56
N ALA A 356 -36.02 -16.73 12.16
CA ALA A 356 -35.58 -18.06 11.78
C ALA A 356 -35.64 -19.07 12.94
N LYS A 357 -35.40 -18.61 14.17
CA LYS A 357 -35.57 -19.39 15.41
C LYS A 357 -37.03 -19.81 15.62
N ILE A 358 -37.96 -18.87 15.44
CA ILE A 358 -39.40 -19.16 15.51
C ILE A 358 -39.83 -20.16 14.43
N MET A 359 -39.21 -20.10 13.25
CA MET A 359 -39.52 -20.96 12.10
C MET A 359 -38.73 -22.29 12.05
N GLY A 360 -37.85 -22.56 13.01
CA GLY A 360 -37.01 -23.78 13.03
C GLY A 360 -36.02 -23.89 11.87
N ARG A 361 -35.60 -22.76 11.28
CA ARG A 361 -34.70 -22.69 10.09
C ARG A 361 -33.31 -22.13 10.41
N GLU A 362 -32.88 -22.18 11.66
CA GLU A 362 -31.61 -21.59 12.15
C GLU A 362 -30.39 -22.05 11.35
N ASN A 363 -30.33 -23.33 10.98
CA ASN A 363 -29.22 -23.92 10.22
C ASN A 363 -29.05 -23.29 8.82
N ASN A 364 -30.15 -22.89 8.17
CA ASN A 364 -30.10 -22.25 6.85
C ASN A 364 -29.58 -20.80 6.95
N LEU A 365 -29.86 -20.12 8.06
CA LEU A 365 -29.40 -18.74 8.28
C LEU A 365 -27.93 -18.67 8.72
N LYS A 366 -27.45 -19.69 9.43
CA LYS A 366 -26.06 -19.75 9.93
C LYS A 366 -25.02 -19.54 8.82
N ARG A 367 -25.23 -20.13 7.65
CA ARG A 367 -24.35 -19.95 6.49
C ARG A 367 -24.35 -18.51 5.97
N LEU A 368 -25.53 -17.91 5.81
CA LEU A 368 -25.64 -16.52 5.36
C LEU A 368 -24.98 -15.54 6.36
N LEU A 369 -25.13 -15.76 7.66
CA LEU A 369 -24.47 -14.96 8.69
C LEU A 369 -22.95 -15.08 8.62
N GLN A 370 -22.44 -16.28 8.35
CA GLN A 370 -21.00 -16.51 8.15
C GLN A 370 -20.50 -15.79 6.89
N ASP A 371 -21.24 -15.84 5.80
CA ASP A 371 -20.88 -15.17 4.54
C ASP A 371 -20.89 -13.64 4.69
N LEU A 372 -21.87 -13.08 5.43
CA LEU A 372 -21.94 -11.65 5.77
C LEU A 372 -20.77 -11.21 6.65
N ASP A 373 -20.42 -11.98 7.69
CA ASP A 373 -19.25 -11.74 8.54
C ASP A 373 -17.94 -11.81 7.76
N LEU A 374 -17.82 -12.80 6.87
CA LEU A 374 -16.67 -12.92 5.99
C LEU A 374 -16.56 -11.71 5.06
N GLY A 375 -17.65 -11.34 4.39
CA GLY A 375 -17.68 -10.18 3.47
C GLY A 375 -17.32 -8.87 4.16
N TYR A 376 -17.85 -8.64 5.37
CA TYR A 376 -17.50 -7.50 6.21
C TYR A 376 -16.00 -7.47 6.53
N LYS A 377 -15.45 -8.58 7.05
CA LYS A 377 -14.03 -8.68 7.44
C LYS A 377 -13.08 -8.53 6.26
N VAL A 378 -13.36 -9.17 5.11
CA VAL A 378 -12.56 -9.00 3.87
C VAL A 378 -12.53 -7.53 3.48
N SER A 379 -13.70 -6.90 3.40
CA SER A 379 -13.83 -5.51 2.94
C SER A 379 -13.15 -4.54 3.89
N GLN A 380 -13.29 -4.75 5.20
CA GLN A 380 -12.60 -3.98 6.23
C GLN A 380 -11.08 -4.12 6.13
N GLY A 381 -10.57 -5.36 6.05
CA GLY A 381 -9.13 -5.61 5.96
C GLY A 381 -8.50 -4.98 4.72
N LEU A 382 -9.16 -5.09 3.56
CA LEU A 382 -8.72 -4.45 2.32
C LEU A 382 -8.81 -2.93 2.41
N TYR A 383 -9.90 -2.37 2.94
CA TYR A 383 -10.01 -0.93 3.17
C TYR A 383 -8.88 -0.39 4.06
N GLN A 384 -8.54 -1.09 5.14
CA GLN A 384 -7.42 -0.74 6.02
C GLN A 384 -6.07 -0.82 5.30
N ALA A 385 -5.80 -1.88 4.54
CA ALA A 385 -4.57 -1.98 3.75
C ALA A 385 -4.42 -0.79 2.78
N PHE A 386 -5.49 -0.42 2.07
CA PHE A 386 -5.48 0.71 1.15
C PHE A 386 -5.33 2.06 1.87
N ASN A 387 -5.85 2.19 3.09
CA ASN A 387 -5.58 3.39 3.89
C ASN A 387 -4.11 3.51 4.25
N SER A 388 -3.43 2.41 4.57
CA SER A 388 -2.00 2.44 4.89
C SER A 388 -1.15 2.98 3.72
N GLU A 389 -1.49 2.58 2.49
CA GLU A 389 -0.83 3.04 1.27
C GLU A 389 -0.88 4.56 1.12
N ILE A 390 -2.01 5.19 1.43
CA ILE A 390 -2.15 6.66 1.32
C ILE A 390 -1.18 7.38 2.24
N TYR A 391 -1.04 6.92 3.49
CA TYR A 391 -0.11 7.54 4.45
C TYR A 391 1.35 7.31 4.05
N PHE A 392 1.71 6.09 3.66
CA PHE A 392 3.07 5.79 3.20
C PHE A 392 3.41 6.54 1.90
N SER A 393 2.49 6.62 0.96
CA SER A 393 2.63 7.37 -0.28
C SER A 393 2.79 8.86 -0.03
N LYS A 394 2.04 9.44 0.91
CA LYS A 394 2.20 10.84 1.34
C LYS A 394 3.59 11.12 1.90
N ILE A 395 4.18 10.18 2.64
CA ILE A 395 5.55 10.28 3.15
C ILE A 395 6.54 10.20 1.98
N LEU A 396 6.48 9.12 1.21
CA LEU A 396 7.41 8.84 0.10
C LEU A 396 7.42 9.97 -0.95
N THR A 397 6.26 10.53 -1.28
CA THR A 397 6.11 11.60 -2.28
C THR A 397 6.47 12.99 -1.79
N GLY A 398 6.90 13.12 -0.53
CA GLY A 398 7.31 14.42 0.00
C GLY A 398 6.19 15.23 0.65
N LYS A 399 4.92 14.84 0.49
CA LYS A 399 3.72 15.63 0.81
C LYS A 399 3.31 15.62 2.28
N SER A 400 3.95 14.81 3.12
CA SER A 400 3.66 14.72 4.54
C SER A 400 4.24 15.91 5.33
N GLU A 401 3.38 16.61 6.09
CA GLU A 401 3.77 17.65 7.04
C GLU A 401 4.37 17.06 8.33
N ASN A 402 3.87 15.89 8.77
CA ASN A 402 4.40 15.15 9.91
C ASN A 402 4.63 13.69 9.54
N PRO A 403 5.79 13.36 8.91
CA PRO A 403 6.08 12.02 8.42
C PRO A 403 6.03 10.94 9.49
N ARG A 404 6.43 11.26 10.72
CA ARG A 404 6.41 10.30 11.84
C ARG A 404 5.00 9.91 12.22
N ASN A 405 4.12 10.90 12.40
CA ASN A 405 2.72 10.65 12.74
C ASN A 405 1.99 9.94 11.60
N ASP A 406 2.18 10.40 10.35
CA ASP A 406 1.60 9.74 9.18
C ASP A 406 2.09 8.28 9.07
N PHE A 407 3.35 8.00 9.41
CA PHE A 407 3.90 6.63 9.38
C PHE A 407 3.20 5.76 10.42
N THR A 408 3.11 6.22 11.67
CA THR A 408 2.43 5.49 12.75
C THR A 408 0.97 5.18 12.39
N ILE A 409 0.27 6.13 11.78
CA ILE A 409 -1.12 5.92 11.33
C ILE A 409 -1.17 4.85 10.23
N GLY A 410 -0.31 4.97 9.20
CA GLY A 410 -0.21 3.99 8.13
C GLY A 410 0.12 2.58 8.64
N GLU A 411 1.07 2.48 9.55
CA GLU A 411 1.48 1.24 10.20
C GLU A 411 0.33 0.59 10.98
N ASN A 412 -0.44 1.37 11.75
CA ASN A 412 -1.60 0.87 12.49
C ASN A 412 -2.69 0.31 11.56
N TYR A 413 -2.93 0.97 10.43
CA TYR A 413 -3.84 0.46 9.40
C TYR A 413 -3.34 -0.86 8.79
N LEU A 414 -2.04 -0.93 8.46
CA LEU A 414 -1.43 -2.13 7.90
C LEU A 414 -1.49 -3.29 8.89
N LYS A 415 -1.11 -3.06 10.16
CA LYS A 415 -1.20 -4.05 11.25
C LYS A 415 -2.63 -4.56 11.42
N SER A 416 -3.61 -3.67 11.46
CA SER A 416 -5.02 -4.04 11.59
C SER A 416 -5.50 -4.93 10.44
N SER A 417 -5.07 -4.61 9.21
CA SER A 417 -5.37 -5.41 8.02
C SER A 417 -4.78 -6.82 8.11
N ILE A 418 -3.51 -6.93 8.50
CA ILE A 418 -2.81 -8.21 8.62
C ILE A 418 -3.40 -9.05 9.75
N VAL A 419 -3.72 -8.45 10.90
CA VAL A 419 -4.40 -9.14 12.02
C VAL A 419 -5.75 -9.70 11.57
N THR A 420 -6.53 -8.91 10.83
CA THR A 420 -7.80 -9.35 10.26
C THR A 420 -7.61 -10.54 9.32
N LEU A 421 -6.62 -10.47 8.43
CA LEU A 421 -6.28 -11.55 7.50
C LEU A 421 -5.85 -12.83 8.20
N ASN A 422 -4.98 -12.73 9.21
CA ASN A 422 -4.50 -13.87 10.00
C ASN A 422 -5.64 -14.51 10.79
N LYS A 423 -6.53 -13.71 11.38
CA LYS A 423 -7.73 -14.21 12.09
C LYS A 423 -8.63 -15.00 11.14
N MET A 424 -8.88 -14.46 9.94
CA MET A 424 -9.70 -15.14 8.93
C MET A 424 -9.07 -16.45 8.45
N LYS A 425 -7.74 -16.48 8.30
CA LYS A 425 -6.99 -17.68 7.95
C LYS A 425 -7.12 -18.75 9.04
N ALA A 426 -6.95 -18.37 10.30
CA ALA A 426 -7.09 -19.27 11.45
C ALA A 426 -8.52 -19.81 11.61
N GLU A 427 -9.53 -19.01 11.31
CA GLU A 427 -10.95 -19.43 11.34
C GLU A 427 -11.33 -20.35 10.16
N GLY A 428 -10.44 -20.58 9.18
CA GLY A 428 -10.72 -21.43 8.01
C GLY A 428 -11.76 -20.86 7.05
N LYS A 429 -12.01 -19.54 7.12
CA LYS A 429 -13.12 -18.89 6.40
C LYS A 429 -12.72 -18.26 5.07
N ILE A 430 -11.45 -18.32 4.67
CA ILE A 430 -10.98 -17.72 3.41
C ILE A 430 -11.28 -18.69 2.25
N PRO A 431 -11.97 -18.25 1.18
CA PRO A 431 -12.17 -19.06 -0.02
C PRO A 431 -10.84 -19.55 -0.61
N ALA A 432 -10.80 -20.79 -1.10
CA ALA A 432 -9.57 -21.42 -1.62
C ALA A 432 -8.84 -20.60 -2.71
N ALA A 433 -9.59 -19.95 -3.60
CA ALA A 433 -9.00 -19.09 -4.64
C ALA A 433 -8.31 -17.82 -4.06
N ILE A 434 -8.81 -17.30 -2.93
CA ILE A 434 -8.18 -16.16 -2.24
C ILE A 434 -6.97 -16.65 -1.43
N LEU A 435 -7.07 -17.82 -0.79
CA LEU A 435 -5.93 -18.45 -0.11
C LEU A 435 -4.75 -18.63 -1.05
N GLN A 436 -4.98 -19.12 -2.28
CA GLN A 436 -3.91 -19.33 -3.26
C GLN A 436 -3.16 -18.02 -3.60
N ASN A 437 -3.90 -16.93 -3.85
CA ASN A 437 -3.28 -15.63 -4.13
C ASN A 437 -2.57 -15.03 -2.91
N LEU A 438 -3.12 -15.23 -1.71
CA LEU A 438 -2.49 -14.80 -0.47
C LEU A 438 -1.23 -15.60 -0.16
N GLU A 439 -1.20 -16.90 -0.47
CA GLU A 439 -0.03 -17.75 -0.31
C GLU A 439 1.12 -17.30 -1.19
N ILE A 440 0.84 -16.85 -2.42
CA ILE A 440 1.85 -16.32 -3.35
C ILE A 440 2.59 -15.11 -2.76
N ILE A 441 1.86 -14.16 -2.14
CA ILE A 441 2.45 -12.96 -1.54
C ILE A 441 2.76 -13.10 -0.04
N ASN A 442 2.55 -14.28 0.54
CA ASN A 442 2.70 -14.52 1.97
C ASN A 442 4.11 -14.21 2.51
N PRO A 443 5.22 -14.55 1.81
CA PRO A 443 6.55 -14.08 2.20
C PRO A 443 6.65 -12.56 2.37
N LEU A 444 6.08 -11.78 1.45
CA LEU A 444 6.07 -10.32 1.55
C LEU A 444 5.16 -9.83 2.70
N VAL A 445 3.99 -10.44 2.90
CA VAL A 445 3.11 -10.12 4.04
C VAL A 445 3.80 -10.41 5.37
N LYS A 446 4.52 -11.54 5.48
CA LYS A 446 5.35 -11.88 6.65
C LYS A 446 6.46 -10.85 6.87
N LEU A 447 7.13 -10.40 5.81
CA LEU A 447 8.12 -9.33 5.88
C LEU A 447 7.50 -8.08 6.50
N LEU A 448 6.41 -7.57 5.92
CA LEU A 448 5.75 -6.36 6.42
C LEU A 448 5.25 -6.51 7.86
N PHE A 449 4.71 -7.67 8.23
CA PHE A 449 4.21 -7.93 9.58
C PHE A 449 5.33 -8.02 10.61
N ASN A 450 6.32 -8.88 10.39
CA ASN A 450 7.37 -9.15 11.37
C ASN A 450 8.33 -7.96 11.53
N THR A 451 8.40 -7.08 10.54
CA THR A 451 9.27 -5.90 10.56
C THR A 451 8.53 -4.60 10.90
N SER A 452 7.22 -4.63 11.17
CA SER A 452 6.42 -3.41 11.33
C SER A 452 7.00 -2.47 12.40
N ASP A 453 7.41 -3.04 13.54
CA ASP A 453 7.91 -2.27 14.69
C ASP A 453 9.29 -1.66 14.45
N VAL A 454 10.07 -2.25 13.53
CA VAL A 454 11.45 -1.82 13.21
C VAL A 454 11.53 -1.00 11.94
N MET A 455 10.47 -1.02 11.12
CA MET A 455 10.34 -0.27 9.88
C MET A 455 10.56 1.24 10.05
N PRO A 456 10.09 1.92 11.13
CA PRO A 456 10.44 3.32 11.35
C PRO A 456 11.95 3.57 11.43
N ASN A 457 12.72 2.64 12.04
CA ASN A 457 14.16 2.78 12.13
C ASN A 457 14.83 2.51 10.77
N ILE A 458 14.37 1.47 10.05
CA ILE A 458 14.86 1.14 8.70
C ILE A 458 14.65 2.31 7.74
N LEU A 459 13.50 2.97 7.82
CA LEU A 459 13.15 4.10 6.95
C LEU A 459 13.70 5.45 7.43
N GLY A 460 14.57 5.46 8.44
CA GLY A 460 15.25 6.67 8.91
C GLY A 460 14.32 7.69 9.60
N MET A 461 13.28 7.24 10.32
CA MET A 461 12.40 8.14 11.07
C MET A 461 13.11 8.80 12.27
N LYS A 462 14.13 8.14 12.82
CA LYS A 462 14.96 8.64 13.93
C LYS A 462 16.20 9.41 13.47
N GLY A 463 16.57 9.30 12.20
CA GLY A 463 17.71 9.97 11.58
C GLY A 463 18.03 9.37 10.20
N PRO A 464 18.86 10.03 9.39
CA PRO A 464 19.21 9.53 8.06
C PRO A 464 19.85 8.14 8.13
N LYS A 465 19.46 7.26 7.21
CA LYS A 465 19.99 5.90 7.07
C LYS A 465 20.56 5.70 5.67
N THR A 466 21.73 5.08 5.57
CA THR A 466 22.37 4.75 4.28
C THR A 466 22.48 3.24 4.13
N TYR A 467 21.92 2.69 3.05
CA TYR A 467 22.01 1.28 2.73
C TYR A 467 22.91 1.04 1.53
N LEU A 468 23.79 0.07 1.66
CA LEU A 468 24.60 -0.46 0.57
C LEU A 468 23.79 -1.52 -0.17
N ILE A 469 23.52 -1.29 -1.46
CA ILE A 469 22.84 -2.27 -2.31
C ILE A 469 23.91 -2.99 -3.14
N LEU A 470 23.98 -4.31 -3.08
CA LEU A 470 24.87 -5.12 -3.89
C LEU A 470 24.10 -5.66 -5.09
N PHE A 471 24.56 -5.35 -6.30
CA PHE A 471 24.01 -5.91 -7.55
C PHE A 471 24.89 -7.06 -8.00
N GLN A 472 24.41 -8.27 -7.75
CA GLN A 472 25.16 -9.51 -7.90
C GLN A 472 24.87 -10.19 -9.24
N ASN A 473 25.92 -10.61 -9.92
CA ASN A 473 25.82 -11.37 -11.15
C ASN A 473 25.98 -12.86 -10.86
N ASN A 474 24.86 -13.54 -10.62
CA ASN A 474 24.82 -14.97 -10.30
C ASN A 474 25.20 -15.89 -11.47
N MET A 475 25.49 -15.34 -12.66
CA MET A 475 26.08 -16.10 -13.78
C MET A 475 27.59 -16.32 -13.58
N GLU A 476 28.21 -15.53 -12.72
CA GLU A 476 29.51 -15.83 -12.12
C GLU A 476 29.30 -15.97 -10.61
N LEU A 477 28.90 -17.17 -10.22
CA LEU A 477 28.37 -17.41 -8.89
C LEU A 477 29.42 -17.14 -7.81
N ARG A 478 28.97 -16.52 -6.73
CA ARG A 478 29.69 -16.39 -5.47
C ARG A 478 28.80 -16.91 -4.34
N PRO A 479 29.40 -17.26 -3.20
CA PRO A 479 28.69 -17.77 -2.03
C PRO A 479 27.48 -16.94 -1.60
N GLY A 480 27.63 -15.61 -1.56
CA GLY A 480 26.58 -14.68 -1.19
C GLY A 480 25.61 -14.29 -2.30
N GLY A 481 25.67 -14.91 -3.48
CA GLY A 481 24.69 -14.75 -4.56
C GLY A 481 25.27 -14.51 -5.96
N GLY A 482 26.51 -14.05 -6.09
CA GLY A 482 27.12 -13.73 -7.38
C GLY A 482 28.23 -12.70 -7.23
N ILE A 483 29.11 -12.56 -8.21
CA ILE A 483 30.12 -11.48 -8.19
C ILE A 483 29.41 -10.12 -8.13
N ILE A 484 29.93 -9.18 -7.33
CA ILE A 484 29.35 -7.85 -7.20
C ILE A 484 29.90 -6.98 -8.32
N ASP A 485 29.14 -6.84 -9.41
CA ASP A 485 29.54 -5.99 -10.55
C ASP A 485 29.32 -4.50 -10.20
N PHE A 486 28.28 -4.19 -9.42
CA PHE A 486 27.92 -2.83 -9.01
C PHE A 486 27.45 -2.77 -7.58
N TYR A 487 27.55 -1.58 -7.00
CA TYR A 487 26.88 -1.27 -5.75
C TYR A 487 26.11 0.05 -5.83
N GLY A 488 25.02 0.13 -5.05
CA GLY A 488 24.22 1.33 -4.89
C GLY A 488 24.31 1.86 -3.47
N LEU A 489 24.13 3.16 -3.31
CA LEU A 489 23.95 3.81 -2.02
C LEU A 489 22.56 4.42 -1.97
N LEU A 490 21.70 3.84 -1.14
CA LEU A 490 20.31 4.25 -0.96
C LEU A 490 20.17 4.97 0.38
N LYS A 491 19.86 6.27 0.35
CA LYS A 491 19.69 7.08 1.55
C LYS A 491 18.21 7.33 1.85
N PHE A 492 17.82 7.05 3.08
CA PHE A 492 16.51 7.38 3.62
C PHE A 492 16.62 8.47 4.68
N ASN A 493 15.64 9.38 4.69
CA ASN A 493 15.43 10.31 5.79
C ASN A 493 13.93 10.55 5.99
N LEU A 494 13.42 10.34 7.20
CA LEU A 494 11.99 10.50 7.53
C LEU A 494 11.06 9.75 6.55
N GLY A 495 11.45 8.54 6.15
CA GLY A 495 10.69 7.71 5.21
C GLY A 495 10.78 8.10 3.74
N LYS A 496 11.56 9.12 3.38
CA LYS A 496 11.79 9.54 1.99
C LYS A 496 13.12 8.99 1.50
N ILE A 497 13.15 8.53 0.26
CA ILE A 497 14.41 8.30 -0.46
C ILE A 497 14.98 9.67 -0.81
N THR A 498 16.07 10.06 -0.17
CA THR A 498 16.72 11.37 -0.41
C THR A 498 17.77 11.29 -1.51
N GLU A 499 18.37 10.11 -1.69
CA GLU A 499 19.42 9.89 -2.68
C GLU A 499 19.46 8.40 -3.04
N PHE A 500 19.68 8.12 -4.33
CA PHE A 500 20.07 6.81 -4.80
C PHE A 500 21.16 6.98 -5.86
N THR A 501 22.36 6.48 -5.59
CA THR A 501 23.48 6.48 -6.54
C THR A 501 23.95 5.07 -6.81
N MET A 502 24.46 4.83 -8.02
CA MET A 502 24.98 3.52 -8.45
C MET A 502 26.40 3.69 -8.97
N HIS A 503 27.28 2.78 -8.55
CA HIS A 503 28.72 2.81 -8.78
C HIS A 503 29.21 1.44 -9.23
N ASP A 504 30.27 1.45 -10.04
CA ASP A 504 30.98 0.25 -10.46
C ASP A 504 31.85 -0.25 -9.30
N ALA A 505 31.77 -1.54 -8.95
CA ALA A 505 32.58 -2.10 -7.86
C ALA A 505 34.08 -2.02 -8.16
N TYR A 506 34.49 -2.15 -9.42
CA TYR A 506 35.89 -2.07 -9.83
C TYR A 506 36.48 -0.67 -9.66
N ASP A 507 35.65 0.38 -9.67
CA ASP A 507 36.10 1.75 -9.38
C ASP A 507 36.35 1.97 -7.88
N ALA A 508 35.63 1.26 -7.01
CA ALA A 508 35.90 1.25 -5.56
C ALA A 508 37.15 0.42 -5.24
N ASP A 509 37.31 -0.74 -5.89
CA ASP A 509 38.46 -1.62 -5.73
C ASP A 509 39.80 -0.89 -5.99
N LYS A 510 39.84 0.01 -6.99
CA LYS A 510 41.01 0.86 -7.31
C LYS A 510 41.37 1.85 -6.19
N GLN A 511 40.44 2.14 -5.28
CA GLN A 511 40.61 3.09 -4.18
C GLN A 511 41.05 2.40 -2.88
N LEU A 512 41.11 1.06 -2.86
CA LEU A 512 41.58 0.31 -1.69
C LEU A 512 42.98 0.76 -1.28
N ARG A 513 43.11 1.24 -0.04
CA ARG A 513 44.40 1.64 0.53
C ARG A 513 44.96 0.51 1.38
N GLY A 514 46.05 -0.09 0.91
CA GLY A 514 46.75 -1.16 1.62
C GLY A 514 46.35 -2.56 1.16
N HIS A 515 46.68 -3.57 1.98
CA HIS A 515 46.42 -4.96 1.68
C HIS A 515 45.40 -5.55 2.65
N VAL A 516 44.38 -6.21 2.09
CA VAL A 516 43.42 -7.03 2.82
C VAL A 516 43.59 -8.45 2.30
N GLU A 517 43.86 -9.38 3.22
CA GLU A 517 44.09 -10.78 2.88
C GLU A 517 42.80 -11.42 2.33
N PRO A 518 42.82 -12.00 1.12
CA PRO A 518 41.68 -12.73 0.59
C PRO A 518 41.44 -14.08 1.28
N PRO A 519 40.20 -14.60 1.26
CA PRO A 519 39.92 -15.99 1.57
C PRO A 519 40.84 -16.94 0.78
N PHE A 520 41.26 -18.04 1.41
CA PHE A 520 42.17 -19.03 0.83
C PHE A 520 41.84 -19.38 -0.62
N ALA A 521 40.59 -19.73 -0.90
CA ALA A 521 40.17 -20.12 -2.25
C ALA A 521 40.33 -19.01 -3.30
N ILE A 522 40.04 -17.75 -2.93
CA ILE A 522 40.26 -16.59 -3.82
C ILE A 522 41.75 -16.44 -4.08
N ARG A 523 42.57 -16.38 -3.03
CA ARG A 523 44.01 -16.18 -3.20
C ARG A 523 44.65 -17.30 -4.00
N ARG A 524 44.33 -18.54 -3.66
CA ARG A 524 44.93 -19.74 -4.24
C ARG A 524 44.51 -20.01 -5.68
N TYR A 525 43.22 -19.87 -5.99
CA TYR A 525 42.67 -20.32 -7.28
C TYR A 525 42.29 -19.20 -8.24
N LEU A 526 42.00 -17.98 -7.76
CA LEU A 526 41.89 -16.78 -8.60
C LEU A 526 43.22 -16.03 -8.74
N LEU A 527 44.25 -16.41 -7.97
CA LEU A 527 45.57 -15.76 -7.96
C LEU A 527 45.49 -14.26 -7.62
N GLN A 528 44.50 -13.92 -6.81
CA GLN A 528 44.24 -12.55 -6.43
C GLN A 528 44.95 -12.24 -5.11
N GLN A 529 45.94 -11.35 -5.15
CA GLN A 529 46.73 -11.00 -3.97
C GLN A 529 45.99 -10.12 -2.97
N HIS A 530 44.99 -9.35 -3.40
CA HIS A 530 44.22 -8.46 -2.52
C HIS A 530 42.75 -8.87 -2.52
N TRP A 531 42.09 -8.73 -1.38
CA TRP A 531 40.65 -8.86 -1.31
C TRP A 531 39.98 -7.53 -1.63
N TYR A 532 38.84 -7.58 -2.30
CA TYR A 532 38.19 -6.43 -2.93
C TYR A 532 36.67 -6.48 -2.74
N MET A 533 36.01 -5.33 -2.87
CA MET A 533 34.55 -5.21 -2.77
C MET A 533 33.81 -6.19 -3.69
N ARG A 534 34.26 -6.36 -4.94
CA ARG A 534 33.62 -7.26 -5.92
C ARG A 534 33.46 -8.72 -5.47
N ASP A 535 34.33 -9.19 -4.59
CA ASP A 535 34.35 -10.56 -4.04
C ASP A 535 34.14 -10.58 -2.52
N SER A 536 33.68 -9.47 -1.92
CA SER A 536 33.48 -9.35 -0.47
C SER A 536 32.39 -10.26 0.08
N ASN A 537 31.52 -10.80 -0.79
CA ASN A 537 30.44 -11.73 -0.45
C ASN A 537 30.83 -13.22 -0.54
N PHE A 538 32.06 -13.56 -0.16
CA PHE A 538 32.60 -14.91 -0.27
C PHE A 538 32.28 -15.83 0.94
N ASN A 539 31.79 -15.28 2.04
CA ASN A 539 31.38 -16.09 3.19
C ASN A 539 30.04 -16.81 2.88
N VAL A 540 29.88 -18.05 3.38
CA VAL A 540 28.66 -18.85 3.22
C VAL A 540 27.45 -18.24 3.95
N ASP A 541 27.71 -17.54 5.04
CA ASP A 541 26.77 -16.73 5.80
C ASP A 541 26.73 -15.31 5.20
N PHE A 542 25.55 -14.92 4.71
CA PHE A 542 25.40 -13.62 4.07
C PHE A 542 25.50 -12.43 5.04
N VAL A 543 25.23 -12.60 6.35
CA VAL A 543 25.42 -11.53 7.34
C VAL A 543 26.90 -11.18 7.48
N LYS A 544 27.80 -12.18 7.47
CA LYS A 544 29.25 -11.96 7.50
C LYS A 544 29.78 -11.39 6.18
N SER A 545 29.21 -11.84 5.05
CA SER A 545 29.47 -11.25 3.73
C SER A 545 29.06 -9.77 3.68
N ALA A 546 27.89 -9.42 4.22
CA ALA A 546 27.41 -8.06 4.30
C ALA A 546 28.28 -7.17 5.19
N LEU A 547 28.74 -7.69 6.34
CA LEU A 547 29.71 -6.99 7.18
C LEU A 547 31.00 -6.70 6.41
N SER A 548 31.51 -7.68 5.68
CA SER A 548 32.69 -7.52 4.82
C SER A 548 32.46 -6.47 3.74
N SER A 549 31.34 -6.53 3.03
CA SER A 549 30.96 -5.56 1.99
C SER A 549 30.86 -4.13 2.54
N SER A 550 30.24 -3.96 3.72
CA SER A 550 30.14 -2.66 4.40
C SER A 550 31.51 -2.14 4.85
N ASN A 551 32.41 -3.02 5.28
CA ASN A 551 33.78 -2.66 5.60
C ASN A 551 34.56 -2.22 4.35
N PHE A 552 34.43 -2.94 3.23
CA PHE A 552 35.04 -2.56 1.94
C PHE A 552 34.57 -1.19 1.48
N LEU A 553 33.25 -0.93 1.52
CA LEU A 553 32.73 0.41 1.23
C LEU A 553 33.44 1.50 2.06
N PHE A 554 33.67 1.25 3.35
CA PHE A 554 34.33 2.19 4.24
C PHE A 554 35.82 2.37 3.92
N VAL A 555 36.58 1.30 3.74
CA VAL A 555 38.03 1.39 3.51
C VAL A 555 38.39 1.87 2.10
N GLU A 556 37.53 1.63 1.11
CA GLU A 556 37.73 2.06 -0.28
C GLU A 556 37.22 3.49 -0.52
N THR A 557 36.07 3.87 0.06
CA THR A 557 35.39 5.14 -0.28
C THR A 557 35.22 6.11 0.88
N GLY A 558 35.47 5.68 2.13
CA GLY A 558 35.20 6.44 3.34
C GLY A 558 33.72 6.49 3.76
N GLN A 559 32.82 5.90 2.97
CA GLN A 559 31.37 5.91 3.25
C GLN A 559 30.96 4.76 4.17
N LYS A 560 29.90 4.98 4.95
CA LYS A 560 29.38 3.97 5.90
C LYS A 560 27.96 3.56 5.51
N ALA A 561 27.63 2.30 5.74
CA ALA A 561 26.28 1.78 5.57
C ALA A 561 25.70 1.28 6.92
N ASP A 562 24.42 1.57 7.15
CA ASP A 562 23.61 1.07 8.26
C ASP A 562 23.12 -0.37 8.04
N GLY A 563 23.16 -0.83 6.79
CA GLY A 563 22.84 -2.19 6.38
C GLY A 563 23.18 -2.42 4.92
N VAL A 564 23.11 -3.69 4.52
CA VAL A 564 23.37 -4.18 3.18
C VAL A 564 22.14 -4.90 2.65
N ILE A 565 21.78 -4.59 1.41
CA ILE A 565 20.72 -5.27 0.66
C ILE A 565 21.40 -5.91 -0.54
N ALA A 566 21.20 -7.20 -0.79
CA ALA A 566 21.71 -7.84 -2.01
C ALA A 566 20.58 -8.25 -2.92
N VAL A 567 20.76 -7.99 -4.21
CA VAL A 567 19.88 -8.43 -5.29
C VAL A 567 20.71 -9.03 -6.41
N ASP A 568 20.20 -10.08 -7.04
CA ASP A 568 20.87 -10.72 -8.18
C ASP A 568 20.10 -10.56 -9.50
N MET A 569 20.67 -11.08 -10.60
CA MET A 569 20.06 -10.98 -11.93
C MET A 569 18.72 -11.73 -12.02
N SER A 570 18.51 -12.77 -11.21
CA SER A 570 17.24 -13.52 -11.16
C SER A 570 16.11 -12.67 -10.56
N PHE A 571 16.43 -11.81 -9.57
CA PHE A 571 15.49 -10.80 -9.06
C PHE A 571 15.08 -9.82 -10.16
N VAL A 572 16.06 -9.22 -10.86
CA VAL A 572 15.78 -8.23 -11.94
C VAL A 572 14.96 -8.86 -13.06
N LYS A 573 15.28 -10.10 -13.46
CA LYS A 573 14.51 -10.87 -14.43
C LYS A 573 13.06 -11.09 -13.99
N SER A 574 12.83 -11.35 -12.70
CA SER A 574 11.48 -11.53 -12.14
C SER A 574 10.69 -10.23 -12.15
N ILE A 575 11.33 -9.09 -11.89
CA ILE A 575 10.72 -7.77 -12.03
C ILE A 575 10.36 -7.49 -13.50
N LEU A 576 11.28 -7.73 -14.45
CA LEU A 576 11.02 -7.56 -15.88
C LEU A 576 9.85 -8.41 -16.36
N ARG A 577 9.74 -9.66 -15.90
CA ARG A 577 8.58 -10.53 -16.19
C ARG A 577 7.27 -9.92 -15.68
N ALA A 578 7.30 -9.29 -14.51
CA ALA A 578 6.11 -8.68 -13.92
C ALA A 578 5.68 -7.39 -14.62
N ILE A 579 6.63 -6.54 -15.03
CA ILE A 579 6.33 -5.23 -15.63
C ILE A 579 6.30 -5.24 -17.17
N GLY A 580 6.74 -6.35 -17.79
CA GLY A 580 6.88 -6.52 -19.23
C GLY A 580 8.08 -5.76 -19.82
N PRO A 581 8.31 -5.88 -21.15
CA PRO A 581 9.52 -5.36 -21.82
C PRO A 581 9.77 -3.87 -21.62
N VAL A 582 11.01 -3.47 -21.32
CA VAL A 582 11.44 -2.10 -21.04
C VAL A 582 12.31 -1.59 -22.19
N TYR A 583 11.96 -0.43 -22.76
CA TYR A 583 12.76 0.21 -23.79
C TYR A 583 13.84 1.12 -23.18
N VAL A 584 15.10 0.88 -23.51
CA VAL A 584 16.25 1.66 -23.04
C VAL A 584 16.66 2.63 -24.14
N ALA A 585 16.19 3.87 -24.04
CA ALA A 585 16.26 4.86 -25.12
C ALA A 585 17.69 5.14 -25.63
N ASP A 586 18.65 5.32 -24.72
CA ASP A 586 20.05 5.65 -25.05
C ASP A 586 20.74 4.55 -25.88
N TYR A 587 20.27 3.31 -25.73
CA TYR A 587 20.82 2.13 -26.40
C TYR A 587 19.95 1.64 -27.55
N LYS A 588 18.77 2.25 -27.75
CA LYS A 588 17.76 1.86 -28.75
C LYS A 588 17.46 0.36 -28.72
N ASP A 589 17.39 -0.21 -27.53
CA ASP A 589 17.21 -1.65 -27.31
C ASP A 589 16.06 -1.91 -26.35
N THR A 590 15.38 -3.04 -26.53
CA THR A 590 14.26 -3.47 -25.69
C THR A 590 14.68 -4.65 -24.85
N ILE A 591 14.58 -4.49 -23.54
CA ILE A 591 15.02 -5.47 -22.55
C ILE A 591 13.82 -6.14 -21.91
N ASP A 592 13.79 -7.47 -21.96
CA ASP A 592 12.75 -8.31 -21.37
C ASP A 592 13.38 -9.44 -20.53
N GLU A 593 12.56 -10.26 -19.87
CA GLU A 593 13.05 -11.33 -19.01
C GLU A 593 13.85 -12.41 -19.75
N ASN A 594 13.65 -12.59 -21.05
CA ASN A 594 14.28 -13.64 -21.85
C ASN A 594 15.62 -13.18 -22.42
N ASN A 595 15.72 -11.90 -22.77
CA ASN A 595 16.89 -11.32 -23.42
C ASN A 595 17.82 -10.58 -22.43
N PHE A 596 17.34 -10.25 -21.22
CA PHE A 596 18.05 -9.40 -20.24
C PHE A 596 19.51 -9.79 -20.06
N TYR A 597 19.80 -11.06 -19.82
CA TYR A 597 21.16 -11.52 -19.62
C TYR A 597 22.03 -11.31 -20.87
N MET A 598 21.59 -11.82 -22.02
CA MET A 598 22.35 -11.75 -23.27
C MET A 598 22.57 -10.30 -23.72
N ARG A 599 21.57 -9.43 -23.54
CA ARG A 599 21.65 -8.01 -23.87
C ARG A 599 22.55 -7.25 -22.91
N THR A 600 22.44 -7.51 -21.61
CA THR A 600 23.36 -6.95 -20.61
C THR A 600 24.79 -7.34 -20.95
N GLN A 601 25.05 -8.64 -21.15
CA GLN A 601 26.37 -9.13 -21.52
C GLN A 601 26.87 -8.50 -22.84
N PHE A 602 26.01 -8.34 -23.84
CA PHE A 602 26.40 -7.71 -25.11
C PHE A 602 26.81 -6.25 -24.93
N HIS A 603 26.05 -5.46 -24.18
CA HIS A 603 26.33 -4.03 -23.98
C HIS A 603 27.47 -3.79 -22.98
N THR A 604 27.74 -4.71 -22.06
CA THR A 604 28.82 -4.57 -21.07
C THR A 604 30.14 -5.20 -21.51
N ALA A 605 30.13 -6.27 -22.30
CA ALA A 605 31.35 -7.05 -22.60
C ALA A 605 32.01 -6.75 -23.95
N LYS A 606 31.32 -6.10 -24.90
CA LYS A 606 31.82 -5.95 -26.29
C LYS A 606 33.09 -5.10 -26.41
N ASN A 607 33.45 -4.31 -25.40
CA ASN A 607 34.68 -3.50 -25.33
C ASN A 607 35.24 -3.40 -23.88
N PHE A 608 35.07 -4.44 -23.06
CA PHE A 608 35.37 -4.36 -21.62
C PHE A 608 36.85 -4.16 -21.30
N PHE A 609 37.15 -3.15 -20.49
CA PHE A 609 38.39 -3.00 -19.71
C PHE A 609 38.05 -2.30 -18.37
N PRO A 610 38.79 -2.55 -17.27
CA PRO A 610 38.44 -2.00 -15.95
C PRO A 610 38.31 -0.47 -15.94
N GLY A 611 37.10 0.06 -15.70
CA GLY A 611 36.78 1.50 -15.77
C GLY A 611 36.11 1.96 -17.07
N SER A 612 35.66 1.04 -17.93
CA SER A 612 34.88 1.41 -19.13
C SER A 612 33.53 2.03 -18.76
N VAL A 613 33.31 3.29 -19.19
CA VAL A 613 32.10 4.08 -18.89
C VAL A 613 30.81 3.44 -19.44
N GLN A 614 30.93 2.67 -20.54
CA GLN A 614 29.80 2.10 -21.29
C GLN A 614 29.00 1.04 -20.50
N GLN A 615 29.65 0.25 -19.65
CA GLN A 615 28.96 -0.77 -18.83
C GLN A 615 28.11 -0.14 -17.71
N LYS A 616 28.65 0.89 -17.05
CA LYS A 616 27.95 1.69 -16.04
C LYS A 616 26.75 2.42 -16.64
N ASP A 617 26.91 2.96 -17.85
CA ASP A 617 25.86 3.71 -18.52
C ASP A 617 24.67 2.84 -18.93
N PHE A 618 24.89 1.62 -19.43
CA PHE A 618 23.79 0.73 -19.84
C PHE A 618 22.91 0.31 -18.66
N LEU A 619 23.51 -0.19 -17.58
CA LEU A 619 22.74 -0.69 -16.44
C LEU A 619 22.06 0.42 -15.65
N ARG A 620 22.68 1.60 -15.57
CA ARG A 620 22.01 2.80 -15.05
C ARG A 620 20.80 3.17 -15.91
N ALA A 621 20.97 3.26 -17.23
CA ALA A 621 19.87 3.57 -18.14
C ALA A 621 18.74 2.53 -18.08
N LEU A 622 19.09 1.24 -17.97
CA LEU A 622 18.11 0.17 -17.79
C LEU A 622 17.35 0.29 -16.46
N ASN A 623 18.06 0.56 -15.37
CA ASN A 623 17.44 0.75 -14.06
C ASN A 623 16.51 1.98 -14.07
N GLU A 624 16.92 3.09 -14.65
CA GLU A 624 16.08 4.28 -14.83
C GLU A 624 14.84 3.97 -15.67
N ALA A 625 14.99 3.17 -16.74
CA ALA A 625 13.88 2.74 -17.57
C ALA A 625 12.90 1.81 -16.82
N ILE A 626 13.41 0.88 -15.99
CA ILE A 626 12.59 0.01 -15.12
C ILE A 626 11.81 0.85 -14.11
N ILE A 627 12.47 1.76 -13.39
CA ILE A 627 11.82 2.65 -12.41
C ILE A 627 10.79 3.54 -13.10
N THR A 628 11.12 4.11 -14.26
CA THR A 628 10.21 4.95 -15.04
C THR A 628 8.97 4.15 -15.44
N LYS A 629 9.14 2.90 -15.87
CA LYS A 629 8.02 2.03 -16.23
C LYS A 629 7.11 1.74 -15.04
N ILE A 630 7.69 1.37 -13.89
CA ILE A 630 6.93 1.09 -12.66
C ILE A 630 6.17 2.33 -12.15
N THR A 631 6.73 3.52 -12.32
CA THR A 631 6.17 4.76 -11.76
C THR A 631 5.20 5.48 -12.69
N LYS A 632 5.39 5.43 -14.01
CA LYS A 632 4.58 6.17 -14.99
C LYS A 632 3.53 5.33 -15.70
N GLU A 633 3.72 4.01 -15.79
CA GLU A 633 2.80 3.12 -16.50
C GLU A 633 1.94 2.30 -15.54
N LYS A 634 0.83 1.75 -16.05
CA LYS A 634 -0.01 0.83 -15.30
C LYS A 634 0.68 -0.55 -15.26
N VAL A 635 1.32 -0.87 -14.13
CA VAL A 635 1.92 -2.17 -13.90
C VAL A 635 1.01 -3.08 -13.06
N PRO A 636 1.01 -4.40 -13.30
CA PRO A 636 0.27 -5.36 -12.47
C PRO A 636 0.98 -5.53 -11.12
N TYR A 637 0.64 -4.68 -10.15
CA TYR A 637 1.29 -4.64 -8.82
C TYR A 637 1.27 -5.98 -8.07
N LEU A 638 0.25 -6.82 -8.28
CA LEU A 638 0.22 -8.16 -7.70
C LEU A 638 1.37 -9.04 -8.21
N LEU A 639 1.69 -8.94 -9.51
CA LEU A 639 2.82 -9.68 -10.10
C LEU A 639 4.17 -9.13 -9.63
N VAL A 640 4.27 -7.80 -9.42
CA VAL A 640 5.48 -7.20 -8.83
C VAL A 640 5.65 -7.65 -7.37
N ALA A 641 4.57 -7.64 -6.58
CA ALA A 641 4.57 -8.12 -5.21
C ALA A 641 4.93 -9.61 -5.15
N GLN A 642 4.41 -10.42 -6.08
CA GLN A 642 4.80 -11.81 -6.25
C GLN A 642 6.29 -11.94 -6.58
N ALA A 643 6.83 -11.15 -7.50
CA ALA A 643 8.25 -11.20 -7.86
C ALA A 643 9.17 -10.90 -6.65
N VAL A 644 8.80 -9.93 -5.81
CA VAL A 644 9.52 -9.64 -4.56
C VAL A 644 9.36 -10.79 -3.54
N SER A 645 8.15 -11.31 -3.40
CA SER A 645 7.84 -12.44 -2.51
C SER A 645 8.64 -13.70 -2.87
N ASP A 646 8.67 -14.03 -4.16
CA ASP A 646 9.45 -15.13 -4.72
C ASP A 646 10.94 -14.89 -4.51
N ALA A 647 11.44 -13.67 -4.70
CA ALA A 647 12.84 -13.34 -4.49
C ALA A 647 13.30 -13.46 -3.03
N LEU A 648 12.45 -13.09 -2.06
CA LEU A 648 12.70 -13.33 -0.64
C LEU A 648 12.80 -14.83 -0.35
N LEU A 649 11.81 -15.61 -0.81
CA LEU A 649 11.76 -17.05 -0.59
C LEU A 649 12.93 -17.77 -1.25
N GLN A 650 13.31 -17.31 -2.45
CA GLN A 650 14.35 -17.90 -3.28
C GLN A 650 15.74 -17.33 -3.01
N LYS A 651 15.91 -16.44 -2.03
CA LYS A 651 17.20 -15.82 -1.68
C LYS A 651 17.85 -15.08 -2.85
N HIS A 652 17.04 -14.44 -3.69
CA HIS A 652 17.45 -13.48 -4.72
C HIS A 652 17.34 -12.03 -4.23
N LEU A 653 16.74 -11.83 -3.06
CA LEU A 653 16.71 -10.57 -2.31
C LEU A 653 17.07 -10.87 -0.85
N LEU A 654 18.17 -10.31 -0.37
CA LEU A 654 18.68 -10.53 0.98
C LEU A 654 18.92 -9.22 1.72
N PHE A 655 18.81 -9.29 3.04
CA PHE A 655 19.01 -8.16 3.94
C PHE A 655 19.94 -8.52 5.09
N ALA A 656 20.84 -7.61 5.41
CA ALA A 656 21.65 -7.66 6.62
C ALA A 656 21.81 -6.24 7.19
N PHE A 657 21.57 -6.07 8.48
CA PHE A 657 21.59 -4.79 9.18
C PHE A 657 22.60 -4.82 10.30
N LYS A 658 23.13 -3.64 10.64
CA LYS A 658 24.05 -3.47 11.76
C LYS A 658 23.33 -3.41 13.13
N ASP A 659 22.05 -3.03 13.11
CA ASP A 659 21.25 -2.77 14.29
C ASP A 659 20.68 -4.06 14.94
N ASN A 660 20.24 -3.97 16.20
CA ASN A 660 19.73 -5.10 17.01
C ASN A 660 18.52 -5.83 16.41
N PHE A 661 17.86 -5.27 15.39
CA PHE A 661 16.73 -5.91 14.72
C PHE A 661 17.14 -6.91 13.63
N GLN A 662 18.45 -7.09 13.38
CA GLN A 662 18.98 -8.09 12.44
C GLN A 662 18.38 -9.49 12.69
N ASN A 663 18.19 -9.88 13.95
CA ASN A 663 17.63 -11.18 14.31
C ASN A 663 16.27 -11.45 13.65
N ILE A 664 15.43 -10.41 13.49
CA ILE A 664 14.13 -10.56 12.80
C ILE A 664 14.32 -11.05 11.37
N PHE A 665 15.34 -10.55 10.66
CA PHE A 665 15.64 -10.97 9.30
C PHE A 665 16.30 -12.34 9.25
N THR A 666 17.18 -12.64 10.20
CA THR A 666 17.84 -13.94 10.38
C THR A 666 16.82 -15.06 10.59
N VAL A 667 15.95 -14.97 11.61
CA VAL A 667 15.00 -16.05 11.96
C VAL A 667 13.96 -16.31 10.87
N ASN A 668 13.68 -15.30 10.03
CA ASN A 668 12.76 -15.42 8.89
C ASN A 668 13.45 -15.87 7.59
N GLY A 669 14.78 -16.09 7.61
CA GLY A 669 15.54 -16.57 6.46
C GLY A 669 15.89 -15.49 5.42
N TRP A 670 15.58 -14.21 5.68
CA TRP A 670 15.85 -13.10 4.74
C TRP A 670 17.29 -12.63 4.73
N SER A 671 18.12 -13.14 5.64
CA SER A 671 19.54 -12.83 5.72
C SER A 671 20.44 -13.97 5.26
N SER A 672 19.87 -15.11 4.82
CA SER A 672 20.61 -16.32 4.43
C SER A 672 21.83 -16.63 5.33
N SER A 673 21.65 -16.52 6.64
CA SER A 673 22.67 -16.88 7.61
C SER A 673 22.69 -18.38 7.88
N LEU A 674 23.76 -18.88 8.46
CA LEU A 674 23.87 -20.26 8.94
C LEU A 674 23.27 -20.49 10.33
N TRP A 675 22.59 -19.48 10.87
CA TRP A 675 21.85 -19.53 12.13
C TRP A 675 21.05 -20.83 12.31
N GLU A 676 21.23 -21.45 13.48
CA GLU A 676 20.55 -22.67 13.90
C GLU A 676 19.91 -22.46 15.27
N GLU A 677 18.62 -22.75 15.37
CA GLU A 677 17.80 -22.52 16.57
C GLU A 677 16.95 -23.74 16.93
N ARG A 678 17.09 -24.84 16.16
CA ARG A 678 16.37 -26.08 16.43
C ARG A 678 16.77 -26.61 17.81
N GLU A 679 15.77 -27.07 18.55
CA GLU A 679 15.97 -27.65 19.87
C GLU A 679 16.90 -28.86 19.76
N ASN A 680 17.86 -28.94 20.68
CA ASN A 680 18.75 -30.08 20.78
C ASN A 680 18.26 -30.99 21.91
N SER A 681 17.96 -32.25 21.59
CA SER A 681 17.55 -33.26 22.57
C SER A 681 18.07 -34.64 22.16
N GLU A 682 18.17 -35.56 23.11
CA GLU A 682 18.62 -36.93 22.82
C GLU A 682 17.66 -37.69 21.89
N GLU A 683 16.40 -37.25 21.79
CA GLU A 683 15.39 -37.84 20.93
C GLU A 683 15.31 -37.16 19.55
N ILE A 684 16.10 -36.11 19.29
CA ILE A 684 16.10 -35.38 18.01
C ILE A 684 17.49 -35.43 17.38
N VAL A 685 17.58 -36.05 16.21
CA VAL A 685 18.76 -35.99 15.35
C VAL A 685 18.62 -34.78 14.44
N ASN A 686 19.33 -33.71 14.77
CA ASN A 686 19.41 -32.51 13.94
C ASN A 686 20.45 -32.69 12.84
N ASP A 687 19.99 -32.95 11.62
CA ASP A 687 20.83 -32.95 10.42
C ASP A 687 20.74 -31.63 9.64
N PHE A 688 21.78 -31.32 8.88
CA PHE A 688 21.91 -30.08 8.10
C PHE A 688 22.72 -30.34 6.83
N VAL A 689 22.17 -29.99 5.67
CA VAL A 689 22.91 -30.07 4.40
C VAL A 689 22.84 -28.74 3.68
N GLY A 690 23.98 -28.10 3.51
CA GLY A 690 24.16 -26.93 2.64
C GLY A 690 25.18 -27.22 1.55
N ILE A 691 24.86 -26.81 0.33
CA ILE A 691 25.78 -26.85 -0.82
C ILE A 691 26.02 -25.42 -1.25
N ASN A 692 27.27 -24.97 -1.16
CA ASN A 692 27.66 -23.61 -1.51
C ASN A 692 28.81 -23.60 -2.51
N GLU A 693 28.61 -22.92 -3.63
CA GLU A 693 29.48 -22.91 -4.79
C GLU A 693 30.10 -21.53 -5.00
N ALA A 694 31.36 -21.50 -5.43
CA ALA A 694 31.99 -20.28 -5.94
C ALA A 694 32.63 -20.54 -7.30
N ASN A 695 32.24 -19.79 -8.33
CA ASN A 695 32.84 -19.87 -9.66
C ASN A 695 34.16 -19.10 -9.71
N LEU A 696 35.28 -19.82 -9.60
CA LEU A 696 36.63 -19.27 -9.73
C LEU A 696 37.17 -19.42 -11.17
N GLY A 697 36.28 -19.62 -12.15
CA GLY A 697 36.60 -19.80 -13.57
C GLY A 697 36.76 -18.50 -14.35
N ILE A 698 36.44 -17.34 -13.75
CA ILE A 698 36.42 -16.01 -14.39
C ILE A 698 35.63 -16.06 -15.71
N ASN A 699 34.43 -16.63 -15.63
CA ASN A 699 33.53 -16.81 -16.76
C ASN A 699 32.08 -16.84 -16.27
N LYS A 700 31.14 -16.81 -17.19
CA LYS A 700 29.71 -16.86 -16.89
C LYS A 700 29.12 -18.27 -17.04
N ALA A 701 29.90 -19.30 -16.70
CA ALA A 701 29.50 -20.69 -16.89
C ALA A 701 28.21 -21.05 -16.15
N ASN A 702 27.87 -20.39 -15.03
CA ASN A 702 26.68 -20.72 -14.22
C ASN A 702 25.36 -20.56 -14.99
N TYR A 703 25.33 -19.76 -16.07
CA TYR A 703 24.18 -19.70 -16.97
C TYR A 703 23.88 -21.06 -17.64
N TYR A 704 24.90 -21.90 -17.83
CA TYR A 704 24.84 -23.20 -18.51
C TYR A 704 24.99 -24.40 -17.56
N ILE A 705 25.06 -24.16 -16.25
CA ILE A 705 25.17 -25.24 -15.25
C ILE A 705 23.79 -25.69 -14.82
N SER A 706 23.54 -26.99 -14.94
CA SER A 706 22.45 -27.67 -14.25
C SER A 706 22.98 -28.60 -13.16
N ARG A 707 22.18 -28.77 -12.10
CA ARG A 707 22.54 -29.48 -10.88
C ARG A 707 21.46 -30.47 -10.49
N GLN A 708 21.86 -31.57 -9.86
CA GLN A 708 20.96 -32.48 -9.17
C GLN A 708 21.64 -33.00 -7.91
N VAL A 709 20.90 -33.04 -6.81
CA VAL A 709 21.38 -33.51 -5.51
C VAL A 709 20.57 -34.73 -5.07
N SER A 710 21.26 -35.75 -4.60
CA SER A 710 20.66 -36.93 -3.98
C SER A 710 21.38 -37.26 -2.69
N GLN A 711 20.62 -37.41 -1.60
CA GLN A 711 21.13 -37.81 -0.30
C GLN A 711 20.58 -39.19 0.04
N LYS A 712 21.43 -40.06 0.55
CA LYS A 712 21.05 -41.35 1.11
C LYS A 712 21.46 -41.37 2.57
N VAL A 713 20.50 -41.65 3.45
CA VAL A 713 20.71 -41.73 4.89
C VAL A 713 20.43 -43.16 5.33
N THR A 714 21.35 -43.76 6.08
CA THR A 714 21.25 -45.14 6.55
C THR A 714 21.48 -45.18 8.04
N ILE A 715 20.45 -45.57 8.79
CA ILE A 715 20.58 -45.92 10.20
C ILE A 715 20.94 -47.41 10.28
N GLY A 716 22.12 -47.72 10.81
CA GLY A 716 22.57 -49.08 11.02
C GLY A 716 21.84 -49.77 12.18
N ASN A 717 21.93 -51.10 12.26
CA ASN A 717 21.36 -51.89 13.37
C ASN A 717 21.95 -51.53 14.75
N ASN A 718 23.11 -50.89 14.77
CA ASN A 718 23.77 -50.37 15.96
C ASN A 718 23.38 -48.93 16.28
N GLY A 719 22.42 -48.34 15.55
CA GLY A 719 21.94 -46.96 15.72
C GLY A 719 22.84 -45.86 15.15
N ASN A 720 24.00 -46.20 14.55
CA ASN A 720 24.86 -45.21 13.88
C ASN A 720 24.20 -44.71 12.60
N ILE A 721 24.42 -43.44 12.27
CA ILE A 721 23.82 -42.78 11.10
C ILE A 721 24.93 -42.47 10.09
N ALA A 722 24.86 -43.12 8.94
CA ALA A 722 25.78 -42.91 7.83
C ALA A 722 25.05 -42.29 6.64
N GLU A 723 25.70 -41.35 5.98
CA GLU A 723 25.12 -40.59 4.87
C GLU A 723 26.02 -40.60 3.64
N GLU A 724 25.38 -40.57 2.48
CA GLU A 724 26.00 -40.42 1.18
C GLU A 724 25.31 -39.27 0.45
N LEU A 725 26.03 -38.18 0.23
CA LEU A 725 25.57 -37.01 -0.52
C LEU A 725 26.20 -37.02 -1.91
N THR A 726 25.38 -37.11 -2.94
CA THR A 726 25.81 -37.08 -4.35
C THR A 726 25.30 -35.82 -5.05
N ILE A 727 26.20 -35.11 -5.72
CA ILE A 727 25.94 -33.87 -6.47
C ILE A 727 26.39 -34.10 -7.91
N ASN A 728 25.44 -33.99 -8.85
CA ASN A 728 25.70 -34.09 -10.27
C ASN A 728 25.65 -32.70 -10.90
N TYR A 729 26.75 -32.31 -11.54
CA TYR A 729 26.84 -31.09 -12.36
C TYR A 729 26.89 -31.45 -13.83
N ARG A 730 26.09 -30.75 -14.64
CA ARG A 730 26.18 -30.79 -16.10
C ARG A 730 26.50 -29.38 -16.59
N ASN A 731 27.58 -29.25 -17.35
CA ASN A 731 28.00 -28.01 -17.98
C ASN A 731 27.66 -28.04 -19.47
N GLU A 732 26.62 -27.30 -19.87
CA GLU A 732 26.14 -27.24 -21.25
C GLU A 732 26.80 -26.13 -22.08
N SER A 733 27.80 -25.44 -21.51
CA SER A 733 28.53 -24.41 -22.24
C SER A 733 29.37 -25.01 -23.36
N LYS A 734 29.60 -24.21 -24.41
CA LYS A 734 30.51 -24.55 -25.52
C LYS A 734 31.85 -23.83 -25.39
N ALA A 735 31.80 -22.51 -25.21
CA ALA A 735 32.94 -21.60 -25.07
C ALA A 735 32.49 -20.30 -24.36
N TRP A 736 33.26 -19.22 -24.48
CA TRP A 736 32.92 -17.88 -23.97
C TRP A 736 31.50 -17.44 -24.39
N PRO A 737 30.68 -16.86 -23.49
CA PRO A 737 30.98 -16.42 -22.12
C PRO A 737 30.99 -17.54 -21.07
N GLY A 738 30.69 -18.78 -21.43
CA GLY A 738 30.86 -19.96 -20.58
C GLY A 738 32.30 -20.49 -20.60
N GLY A 739 32.47 -21.80 -20.39
CA GLY A 739 33.79 -22.44 -20.32
C GLY A 739 33.87 -23.49 -19.20
N GLU A 740 35.10 -23.84 -18.81
CA GLU A 740 35.31 -24.70 -17.64
C GLU A 740 34.77 -24.02 -16.39
N TYR A 741 33.87 -24.71 -15.68
CA TYR A 741 33.36 -24.24 -14.40
C TYR A 741 34.30 -24.71 -13.29
N LYS A 742 35.15 -23.79 -12.80
CA LYS A 742 36.04 -24.02 -11.66
C LYS A 742 35.26 -23.72 -10.39
N ASN A 743 34.63 -24.73 -9.83
CA ASN A 743 33.76 -24.60 -8.67
C ASN A 743 34.55 -24.86 -7.39
N TYR A 744 34.74 -23.85 -6.55
CA TYR A 744 35.11 -24.09 -5.15
C TYR A 744 33.86 -24.51 -4.39
N LEU A 745 33.70 -25.82 -4.23
CA LEU A 745 32.53 -26.45 -3.65
C LEU A 745 32.73 -26.57 -2.14
N ARG A 746 31.80 -26.02 -1.37
CA ARG A 746 31.73 -26.16 0.08
C ARG A 746 30.47 -26.93 0.47
N ILE A 747 30.68 -28.01 1.19
CA ILE A 747 29.62 -28.81 1.79
C ILE A 747 29.53 -28.43 3.27
N ILE A 748 28.37 -27.93 3.68
CA ILE A 748 28.08 -27.44 5.03
C ILE A 748 27.24 -28.52 5.71
N LEU A 749 27.79 -29.11 6.77
CA LEU A 749 27.21 -30.24 7.49
C LEU A 749 27.06 -29.89 8.98
N PRO A 750 26.38 -30.72 9.80
CA PRO A 750 26.38 -30.53 11.24
C PRO A 750 27.81 -30.49 11.81
N LYS A 751 27.95 -29.99 13.03
CA LYS A 751 29.25 -29.99 13.72
C LYS A 751 29.70 -31.43 14.03
N ASN A 752 31.01 -31.65 14.13
CA ASN A 752 31.63 -32.93 14.54
C ASN A 752 31.40 -34.08 13.53
N ILE A 753 31.48 -33.78 12.24
CA ILE A 753 31.28 -34.78 11.19
C ILE A 753 32.54 -35.61 10.98
N SER A 754 32.34 -36.93 10.89
CA SER A 754 33.37 -37.87 10.47
C SER A 754 33.28 -38.08 8.97
N LEU A 755 34.10 -37.36 8.20
CA LEU A 755 34.20 -37.53 6.74
C LEU A 755 34.90 -38.87 6.44
N LEU A 756 34.21 -39.77 5.74
CA LEU A 756 34.70 -41.11 5.42
C LEU A 756 35.36 -41.15 4.05
N ARG A 757 34.74 -40.50 3.05
CA ARG A 757 35.19 -40.59 1.65
C ARG A 757 34.71 -39.41 0.82
N ILE A 758 35.54 -38.98 -0.13
CA ILE A 758 35.13 -38.16 -1.27
C ILE A 758 35.46 -38.93 -2.55
N ALA A 759 34.50 -39.05 -3.46
CA ALA A 759 34.67 -39.64 -4.78
C ALA A 759 34.24 -38.66 -5.87
N ILE A 760 34.98 -38.63 -6.98
CA ILE A 760 34.67 -37.83 -8.18
C ILE A 760 34.57 -38.78 -9.36
N ASN A 761 33.41 -38.80 -10.03
CA ASN A 761 33.04 -39.76 -11.08
C ASN A 761 33.24 -41.22 -10.66
N GLY A 762 32.91 -41.54 -9.40
CA GLY A 762 33.09 -42.87 -8.81
C GLY A 762 34.52 -43.22 -8.40
N ASN A 763 35.51 -42.35 -8.67
CA ASN A 763 36.89 -42.57 -8.26
C ASN A 763 37.14 -41.94 -6.89
N ASN A 764 37.53 -42.76 -5.92
CA ASN A 764 37.90 -42.31 -4.59
C ASN A 764 39.11 -41.37 -4.66
N GLN A 765 39.00 -40.23 -3.98
CA GLN A 765 40.07 -39.24 -3.92
C GLN A 765 40.95 -39.47 -2.69
N ASN A 766 42.26 -39.33 -2.84
CA ASN A 766 43.16 -39.23 -1.71
C ASN A 766 43.00 -37.85 -1.06
N VAL A 767 42.26 -37.76 0.04
CA VAL A 767 41.98 -36.49 0.72
C VAL A 767 43.19 -36.08 1.55
N VAL A 768 43.61 -34.83 1.38
CA VAL A 768 44.70 -34.21 2.14
C VAL A 768 44.23 -32.85 2.66
N ASP A 769 44.72 -32.45 3.83
CA ASP A 769 44.39 -31.14 4.38
C ASP A 769 44.92 -30.03 3.45
N ALA A 770 44.08 -29.04 3.15
CA ALA A 770 44.49 -27.89 2.35
C ALA A 770 45.54 -27.06 3.10
N VAL A 771 46.62 -26.69 2.41
CA VAL A 771 47.60 -25.75 2.95
C VAL A 771 47.06 -24.34 2.73
N THR A 772 46.49 -23.74 3.78
CA THR A 772 45.75 -22.47 3.68
C THR A 772 46.59 -21.22 3.99
N ASP A 773 47.79 -21.38 4.54
CA ASP A 773 48.70 -20.26 4.83
C ASP A 773 49.45 -19.82 3.56
N PRO A 774 49.23 -18.59 3.05
CA PRO A 774 49.90 -18.09 1.85
C PRO A 774 51.42 -18.05 1.97
N LEU A 775 51.96 -17.82 3.19
CA LEU A 775 53.40 -17.82 3.40
C LEU A 775 54.02 -19.20 3.13
N LEU A 776 53.25 -20.27 3.31
CA LEU A 776 53.67 -21.63 3.05
C LEU A 776 53.46 -22.02 1.59
N TYR A 777 52.25 -21.81 1.03
CA TYR A 777 51.93 -22.32 -0.31
C TYR A 777 52.44 -21.46 -1.47
N GLU A 778 52.88 -20.23 -1.21
CA GLU A 778 53.54 -19.34 -2.18
C GLU A 778 55.08 -19.37 -2.05
N ALA A 779 55.62 -20.13 -1.09
CA ALA A 779 57.06 -20.29 -0.95
C ALA A 779 57.68 -20.96 -2.19
N LYS A 780 58.89 -20.52 -2.59
CA LYS A 780 59.57 -21.02 -3.80
C LYS A 780 59.78 -22.54 -3.83
N ASN A 781 59.89 -23.16 -2.66
CA ASN A 781 60.10 -24.60 -2.46
C ASN A 781 58.81 -25.35 -2.14
N PHE A 782 57.64 -24.69 -2.17
CA PHE A 782 56.37 -25.33 -1.91
C PHE A 782 56.08 -26.43 -2.93
N LYS A 783 55.69 -27.60 -2.44
CA LYS A 783 55.23 -28.71 -3.26
C LYS A 783 53.74 -28.88 -3.02
N ILE A 784 52.97 -28.80 -4.11
CA ILE A 784 51.52 -29.01 -4.06
C ILE A 784 51.26 -30.43 -3.52
N PRO A 785 50.43 -30.58 -2.46
CA PRO A 785 50.07 -31.88 -1.93
C PRO A 785 49.53 -32.83 -3.01
N GLN A 786 49.92 -34.10 -2.95
CA GLN A 786 49.42 -35.13 -3.87
C GLN A 786 48.07 -35.67 -3.36
N GLY A 787 46.98 -35.08 -3.82
CA GLY A 787 45.63 -35.48 -3.43
C GLY A 787 44.61 -34.39 -3.72
N LEU A 788 43.37 -34.61 -3.28
CA LEU A 788 42.35 -33.58 -3.22
C LEU A 788 42.54 -32.79 -1.93
N GLU A 789 43.00 -31.54 -2.07
CA GLU A 789 43.09 -30.60 -0.95
C GLU A 789 41.68 -30.24 -0.46
N VAL A 790 41.41 -30.51 0.82
CA VAL A 790 40.15 -30.17 1.49
C VAL A 790 40.43 -29.19 2.61
N GLU A 791 39.84 -27.99 2.51
CA GLU A 791 39.80 -27.01 3.58
C GLU A 791 38.67 -27.38 4.54
N LYS A 792 39.01 -27.72 5.79
CA LYS A 792 38.03 -27.92 6.86
C LYS A 792 37.95 -26.66 7.71
N THR A 793 36.79 -26.01 7.73
CA THR A 793 36.49 -24.91 8.65
C THR A 793 35.27 -25.21 9.49
N GLN A 794 35.06 -24.43 10.55
CA GLN A 794 33.87 -24.52 11.38
C GLN A 794 33.25 -23.14 11.53
N GLU A 795 31.94 -23.05 11.33
CA GLU A 795 31.21 -21.78 11.32
C GLU A 795 29.78 -22.01 11.85
N ASP A 796 29.34 -21.22 12.84
CA ASP A 796 27.98 -21.29 13.43
C ASP A 796 27.51 -22.73 13.76
N ASP A 797 28.40 -23.48 14.43
CA ASP A 797 28.23 -24.90 14.77
C ASP A 797 27.89 -25.78 13.55
N LYS A 798 28.58 -25.53 12.44
CA LYS A 798 28.61 -26.40 11.24
C LYS A 798 30.05 -26.71 10.86
N ASP A 799 30.30 -27.94 10.44
CA ASP A 799 31.55 -28.30 9.78
C ASP A 799 31.41 -27.98 8.28
N ILE A 800 32.41 -27.31 7.71
CA ILE A 800 32.43 -26.94 6.30
C ILE A 800 33.65 -27.61 5.64
N PHE A 801 33.39 -28.36 4.58
CA PHE A 801 34.42 -29.01 3.77
C PHE A 801 34.48 -28.35 2.39
N GLY A 802 35.54 -27.58 2.14
CA GLY A 802 35.77 -26.84 0.91
C GLY A 802 36.84 -27.48 0.02
N PHE A 803 36.55 -27.67 -1.26
CA PHE A 803 37.54 -28.19 -2.23
C PHE A 803 37.20 -27.76 -3.66
N LEU A 804 38.22 -27.71 -4.52
CA LEU A 804 38.05 -27.30 -5.91
C LEU A 804 37.62 -28.48 -6.80
N VAL A 805 36.52 -28.30 -7.53
CA VAL A 805 36.06 -29.20 -8.58
C VAL A 805 36.05 -28.48 -9.93
N LYS A 806 36.57 -29.12 -10.96
CA LYS A 806 36.53 -28.60 -12.34
C LYS A 806 35.49 -29.36 -13.14
N ILE A 807 34.55 -28.63 -13.74
CA ILE A 807 33.52 -29.18 -14.62
C ILE A 807 33.74 -28.62 -16.03
N PRO A 808 34.44 -29.36 -16.92
CA PRO A 808 34.72 -28.90 -18.27
C PRO A 808 33.44 -28.66 -19.09
N ALA A 809 33.55 -27.79 -20.10
CA ALA A 809 32.47 -27.53 -21.05
C ALA A 809 31.98 -28.82 -21.74
N GLY A 810 30.67 -29.00 -21.85
CA GLY A 810 30.03 -30.17 -22.43
C GLY A 810 30.14 -31.47 -21.61
N LYS A 811 30.62 -31.41 -20.35
CA LYS A 811 30.80 -32.59 -19.50
C LYS A 811 29.80 -32.64 -18.35
N ILE A 812 29.67 -33.85 -17.81
CA ILE A 812 28.95 -34.14 -16.57
C ILE A 812 29.97 -34.62 -15.55
N ILE A 813 29.92 -34.09 -14.33
CA ILE A 813 30.76 -34.52 -13.21
C ILE A 813 29.85 -34.89 -12.04
N SER A 814 30.11 -36.03 -11.43
CA SER A 814 29.43 -36.52 -10.23
C SER A 814 30.39 -36.47 -9.04
N ILE A 815 29.98 -35.86 -7.93
CA ILE A 815 30.75 -35.79 -6.69
C ILE A 815 29.94 -36.49 -5.60
N THR A 816 30.56 -37.43 -4.90
CA THR A 816 29.93 -38.17 -3.80
C THR A 816 30.75 -38.00 -2.53
N LEU A 817 30.10 -37.60 -1.45
CA LEU A 817 30.67 -37.54 -0.11
C LEU A 817 29.99 -38.58 0.76
N GLU A 818 30.78 -39.40 1.45
CA GLU A 818 30.31 -40.31 2.49
C GLU A 818 30.79 -39.81 3.85
N TYR A 819 29.88 -39.70 4.81
CA TYR A 819 30.18 -39.20 6.15
C TYR A 819 29.24 -39.84 7.18
N ALA A 820 29.64 -39.79 8.45
CA ALA A 820 28.81 -40.21 9.57
C ALA A 820 28.42 -39.00 10.43
N LEU A 821 27.13 -38.93 10.80
CA LEU A 821 26.63 -37.94 11.76
C LEU A 821 27.09 -38.30 13.18
N PRO A 822 27.33 -37.30 14.04
CA PRO A 822 27.48 -37.55 15.47
C PRO A 822 26.14 -37.99 16.07
N GLY A 823 26.19 -38.97 16.98
CA GLY A 823 25.01 -39.47 17.70
C GLY A 823 24.65 -40.91 17.34
N ASN A 824 23.75 -41.48 18.14
CA ASN A 824 23.33 -42.86 18.02
C ASN A 824 21.88 -42.98 18.50
N VAL A 825 21.01 -43.58 17.70
CA VAL A 825 19.58 -43.73 18.02
C VAL A 825 19.22 -45.10 18.61
N PHE A 826 20.22 -45.94 18.90
CA PHE A 826 20.01 -47.28 19.45
C PHE A 826 19.42 -47.18 20.86
N GLY A 827 18.45 -48.05 21.15
CA GLY A 827 17.81 -48.11 22.46
C GLY A 827 16.72 -47.07 22.71
N LEU A 828 16.61 -46.02 21.87
CA LEU A 828 15.54 -45.03 21.97
C LEU A 828 14.17 -45.67 21.68
N ASN A 829 13.15 -45.30 22.45
CA ASN A 829 11.77 -45.71 22.21
C ASN A 829 11.13 -44.90 21.08
N THR A 830 11.50 -43.63 20.96
CA THR A 830 11.06 -42.70 19.94
C THR A 830 12.21 -41.79 19.58
N PHE A 831 12.31 -41.39 18.31
CA PHE A 831 13.21 -40.31 17.90
C PHE A 831 12.66 -39.61 16.66
N SER A 832 13.14 -38.39 16.43
CA SER A 832 12.84 -37.58 15.25
C SER A 832 14.14 -37.26 14.52
N TYR A 833 14.15 -37.42 13.20
CA TYR A 833 15.24 -36.96 12.33
C TYR A 833 14.78 -35.68 11.65
N ASP A 834 15.38 -34.54 12.03
CA ASP A 834 15.09 -33.22 11.50
C ASP A 834 16.22 -32.81 10.56
N LEU A 835 15.98 -32.92 9.25
CA LEU A 835 16.90 -32.50 8.20
C LEU A 835 16.57 -31.09 7.74
N ARG A 836 17.55 -30.19 7.83
CA ARG A 836 17.48 -28.85 7.24
C ARG A 836 18.35 -28.76 5.99
N PHE A 837 17.73 -28.47 4.85
CA PHE A 837 18.43 -28.13 3.61
C PHE A 837 18.60 -26.62 3.49
N PHE A 838 19.85 -26.17 3.42
CA PHE A 838 20.22 -24.77 3.21
C PHE A 838 20.48 -24.50 1.72
N LYS A 839 19.64 -23.68 1.10
CA LYS A 839 19.82 -23.26 -0.28
C LYS A 839 20.78 -22.08 -0.35
N GLN A 840 21.78 -22.17 -1.24
CA GLN A 840 22.65 -21.04 -1.56
C GLN A 840 21.88 -19.91 -2.29
N PRO A 841 22.14 -18.63 -1.95
CA PRO A 841 21.71 -17.45 -2.72
C PRO A 841 22.19 -17.44 -4.18
N GLY A 842 21.44 -16.84 -5.10
CA GLY A 842 21.85 -16.77 -6.53
C GLY A 842 21.59 -18.04 -7.34
N VAL A 843 21.19 -19.14 -6.71
CA VAL A 843 20.79 -20.39 -7.39
C VAL A 843 19.27 -20.47 -7.46
N ASP A 844 18.67 -20.45 -8.65
CA ASP A 844 17.19 -20.45 -8.78
C ASP A 844 16.53 -21.64 -8.05
N SER A 845 17.04 -22.86 -8.27
CA SER A 845 16.50 -24.07 -7.64
C SER A 845 17.45 -25.26 -7.70
N VAL A 846 17.25 -26.21 -6.80
CA VAL A 846 18.01 -27.46 -6.72
C VAL A 846 17.05 -28.66 -6.69
N PRO A 847 17.00 -29.49 -7.75
CA PRO A 847 16.34 -30.79 -7.69
C PRO A 847 17.01 -31.67 -6.61
N TYR A 848 16.24 -32.06 -5.60
CA TYR A 848 16.72 -32.82 -4.45
C TYR A 848 15.91 -34.10 -4.27
N SER A 849 16.60 -35.17 -3.92
CA SER A 849 15.99 -36.45 -3.55
C SER A 849 16.67 -37.03 -2.32
N LEU A 850 15.87 -37.61 -1.44
CA LEU A 850 16.31 -38.29 -0.23
C LEU A 850 15.83 -39.73 -0.25
N ALA A 851 16.76 -40.64 0.05
CA ALA A 851 16.49 -42.04 0.33
C ALA A 851 16.94 -42.36 1.76
N PHE A 852 15.98 -42.54 2.66
CA PHE A 852 16.23 -42.79 4.08
C PHE A 852 15.93 -44.25 4.41
N THR A 853 16.89 -44.97 4.98
CA THR A 853 16.77 -46.38 5.38
C THR A 853 16.98 -46.51 6.88
N TYR A 854 16.10 -47.27 7.54
CA TYR A 854 16.10 -47.49 8.98
C TYR A 854 15.91 -48.99 9.28
N PRO A 855 16.36 -49.45 10.46
CA PRO A 855 16.28 -50.86 10.82
C PRO A 855 14.87 -51.29 11.22
N ASP A 856 14.57 -52.58 11.08
CA ASP A 856 13.23 -53.15 11.27
C ASP A 856 12.68 -53.03 12.70
N TYR A 857 13.52 -52.69 13.69
CA TYR A 857 13.06 -52.44 15.05
C TYR A 857 12.49 -51.02 15.26
N PHE A 858 12.48 -50.17 14.23
CA PHE A 858 11.76 -48.90 14.20
C PHE A 858 10.63 -48.93 13.17
N ASN A 859 9.55 -48.22 13.48
CA ASN A 859 8.48 -47.87 12.56
C ASN A 859 8.50 -46.38 12.25
N TYR A 860 8.33 -46.04 10.98
CA TYR A 860 8.11 -44.66 10.57
C TYR A 860 6.67 -44.23 10.89
N VAL A 861 6.52 -43.13 11.60
CA VAL A 861 5.23 -42.48 11.84
C VAL A 861 4.99 -41.49 10.71
N LYS A 862 4.21 -41.92 9.71
CA LYS A 862 3.94 -41.12 8.52
C LYS A 862 3.20 -39.83 8.86
N ASN A 863 3.91 -38.71 8.80
CA ASN A 863 3.37 -37.38 9.09
C ASN A 863 3.21 -36.48 7.85
N SER A 864 3.65 -36.92 6.67
CA SER A 864 3.61 -36.11 5.45
C SER A 864 3.22 -36.89 4.20
N ASN A 865 2.31 -36.32 3.41
CA ASN A 865 1.90 -36.84 2.10
C ASN A 865 3.01 -36.74 1.04
N LYS A 866 4.10 -35.99 1.30
CA LYS A 866 5.24 -35.86 0.40
C LYS A 866 6.27 -36.98 0.53
N THR A 867 6.10 -37.85 1.52
CA THR A 867 6.96 -39.01 1.74
C THR A 867 6.25 -40.28 1.30
N SER A 868 7.00 -41.17 0.65
CA SER A 868 6.54 -42.52 0.34
C SER A 868 7.40 -43.53 1.09
N GLU A 869 6.77 -44.55 1.65
CA GLU A 869 7.44 -45.59 2.43
C GLU A 869 7.23 -46.94 1.73
N ALA A 870 8.29 -47.70 1.54
CA ALA A 870 8.24 -49.07 1.07
C ALA A 870 9.39 -49.89 1.66
N LYS A 871 9.07 -50.97 2.37
CA LYS A 871 10.05 -51.96 2.89
C LYS A 871 11.22 -51.33 3.69
N GLY A 872 10.93 -50.56 4.74
CA GLY A 872 11.98 -49.96 5.60
C GLY A 872 12.75 -48.80 4.94
N LYS A 873 12.21 -48.24 3.86
CA LYS A 873 12.81 -47.13 3.12
C LYS A 873 11.79 -46.02 2.91
N ILE A 874 12.16 -44.79 3.28
CA ILE A 874 11.42 -43.57 3.01
C ILE A 874 12.07 -42.85 1.82
N LEU A 875 11.25 -42.45 0.85
CA LEU A 875 11.66 -41.66 -0.30
C LEU A 875 10.98 -40.29 -0.25
N TYR A 876 11.78 -39.25 -0.50
CA TYR A 876 11.34 -37.87 -0.65
C TYR A 876 12.00 -37.25 -1.88
N SER A 877 11.26 -36.45 -2.64
CA SER A 877 11.79 -35.70 -3.78
C SER A 877 11.06 -34.37 -3.89
N GLU A 878 11.83 -33.29 -4.04
CA GLU A 878 11.27 -31.95 -4.24
C GLU A 878 12.26 -31.09 -5.03
N LYS A 879 11.74 -30.09 -5.74
CA LYS A 879 12.55 -29.01 -6.29
C LYS A 879 12.72 -27.93 -5.22
N ILE A 880 13.91 -27.86 -4.64
CA ILE A 880 14.22 -26.93 -3.56
C ILE A 880 14.42 -25.53 -4.12
N ILE A 881 13.51 -24.61 -3.76
CA ILE A 881 13.55 -23.21 -4.22
C ILE A 881 13.97 -22.23 -3.13
N GLY A 882 13.95 -22.64 -1.86
CA GLY A 882 14.41 -21.89 -0.67
C GLY A 882 14.83 -22.89 0.41
N ASP A 883 15.13 -22.44 1.63
CA ASP A 883 15.45 -23.36 2.72
C ASP A 883 14.27 -24.28 3.04
N LYS A 884 14.56 -25.52 3.40
CA LYS A 884 13.56 -26.56 3.66
C LYS A 884 13.91 -27.36 4.89
N ASN A 885 12.89 -27.71 5.68
CA ASN A 885 13.02 -28.63 6.79
C ASN A 885 12.16 -29.87 6.50
N LEU A 886 12.71 -31.05 6.77
CA LEU A 886 12.04 -32.34 6.67
C LEU A 886 12.19 -33.08 8.00
N ILE A 887 11.06 -33.35 8.65
CA ILE A 887 11.03 -34.08 9.93
C ILE A 887 10.47 -35.48 9.69
N LEU A 888 11.23 -36.50 10.07
CA LEU A 888 10.85 -37.91 10.02
C LEU A 888 10.79 -38.47 11.44
N ASN A 889 9.63 -38.99 11.86
CA ASN A 889 9.42 -39.45 13.22
C ASN A 889 9.38 -40.97 13.26
N PHE A 890 10.00 -41.55 14.29
CA PHE A 890 10.14 -42.99 14.44
C PHE A 890 9.71 -43.44 15.84
N THR A 891 9.10 -44.61 15.90
CA THR A 891 8.73 -45.29 17.15
C THR A 891 9.28 -46.71 17.13
N LYS A 892 9.73 -47.21 18.28
CA LYS A 892 10.23 -48.58 18.40
C LYS A 892 9.10 -49.59 18.16
N ASN A 893 9.40 -50.67 17.45
CA ASN A 893 8.50 -51.80 17.32
C ASN A 893 8.25 -52.42 18.71
N LYS A 894 6.98 -52.67 19.04
CA LYS A 894 6.59 -53.32 20.29
C LYS A 894 6.98 -54.77 20.33
#